data_AF-A0A3S5H5R6-F1
#
_entry.id   AF-A0A3S5H5R6-F1
#
_cell.length_a   1.000
_cell.length_b   1.000
_cell.length_c   1.000
_cell.angle_alpha   90.00
_cell.angle_beta   90.00
_cell.angle_gamma   90.00
#
_symmetry.space_group_name_H-M   'P 1'
#
loop_
_entity.id
_entity.type
_entity.pdbx_description
1 polymer ?
#
loop_
_entity_poly.entity_id
_entity_poly.type
_entity_poly.pdbx_seq_one_letter_code
_entity_poly.pdbx_strand_id
1 'polypeptide(L)'
;MHTNKGQPSSSRAAVSGSPTKPHDTRVNGLTTSSCGKQRDPPRGAVTNAVEFVSDILRNLYARVAAIAQPYAAEHASFVEYQRTLPVRTVVPEPPNTLRDYIRRQLWCVGRTCLFFFFFLFTWPVWLTLHLLLKLLDAHQRRLRLQHHRAWVHPSVPHVRANVHKHSKEFPLGSWHLRCEDGRQRWYFGEPLREGEEHNELAMAQLCGLHTVGDYHALLRQRAASDSGGGDEKQDSRGSGFNGTGLNGAGVTNSRVPWLPDILQEKCSKRSFVERYHIGLIPASPPQPRTTSEAAMDDGIRFLVKLQDPFSGHWPNNYSGCMFLVAGFVITKYIVAGGETNRLFPPFPDHHHVRLDSNGTKRRGNGGDIPERILGVPAFEHAGEVGCRCGEATRQELIRYIRNHQNPDGGWGQHTEGHSTMMGTVLNYVSVRLLGVPASDPQATCARNWILAHGGATKTPMWGRVWLSILGVYSWDGVNPIPPEMILMPDWIPFSLGKMWCHSRVIAMPFSYFYGLRWSAPAFPTTLALRKELYTEPYDAIPWRSFRGVACELDVYTPTSPLLRVAMGLFDLYERHPIPFLRRYALEENWRHIAYDDESTSFICLGPVNKWLNMLATWVREGEHSARFQKHCHRVQDYFYLENTGLSMSGYNGSQLWDTSFAVQAICACRREMMFPAEMELAHHYIDVAQVQANPMAAADFYRHRTKGAWNFSTRAQGWQVSDCTAEGLRVLLLLPQYEFPVRRIFDGVDEVLSLRNSGFGGDGGWASYEPTRGPAYCELLDCAELFKDVMIDYSYVECSSSCIHTLSLFREHYPHYRRRDVDRAISEGIAYVLGQQQPDGGFYGSWGICYTYAAWLVADALQASKELPDMAVHPHCVKLVDFLLSHQGADGGWSEDVSASARQTWVDSPDGSQVVNTAWAVMAIICAAGKAAHTEPTRQRNIRSAVDRGVQLIMSRQLASGDWPQERISGVFNGNNPIHYPGYKNSMTVWALGKYNSWKREYVVAA
;
A
#
# COMPACT_ATOMS: atom_id res chain seq x y z
N MET A 1 -28.50 -29.19 -47.88
CA MET A 1 -28.94 -28.78 -49.23
C MET A 1 -28.52 -27.34 -49.47
N HIS A 2 -27.92 -27.09 -50.64
CA HIS A 2 -27.88 -25.87 -51.48
C HIS A 2 -27.88 -24.46 -50.85
N THR A 3 -26.90 -23.54 -51.05
CA THR A 3 -26.20 -23.01 -52.28
C THR A 3 -27.14 -22.21 -53.21
N ASN A 4 -26.83 -21.09 -53.88
CA ASN A 4 -25.64 -20.33 -54.37
C ASN A 4 -26.04 -18.81 -54.45
N LYS A 5 -25.29 -17.74 -54.82
CA LYS A 5 -23.88 -17.28 -55.06
C LYS A 5 -23.95 -15.71 -55.17
N GLY A 6 -22.91 -14.88 -55.34
CA GLY A 6 -21.46 -15.05 -55.44
C GLY A 6 -20.74 -13.71 -55.76
N GLN A 7 -19.40 -13.70 -55.69
CA GLN A 7 -18.46 -12.59 -56.01
C GLN A 7 -17.89 -12.74 -57.46
N PRO A 8 -16.86 -11.99 -57.94
CA PRO A 8 -16.38 -10.59 -57.72
C PRO A 8 -15.99 -9.86 -59.05
N SER A 9 -15.42 -8.63 -59.01
CA SER A 9 -14.17 -8.25 -59.77
C SER A 9 -13.71 -6.78 -59.64
N SER A 10 -12.38 -6.57 -59.67
CA SER A 10 -11.51 -5.46 -60.16
C SER A 10 -12.08 -4.13 -60.76
N SER A 11 -11.36 -2.99 -60.89
CA SER A 11 -9.90 -2.70 -60.99
C SER A 11 -9.50 -1.23 -60.68
N ARG A 12 -8.18 -0.97 -60.62
CA ARG A 12 -7.48 0.34 -60.53
C ARG A 12 -7.82 1.36 -61.66
N ALA A 13 -7.92 2.64 -61.30
CA ALA A 13 -7.34 3.86 -61.95
C ALA A 13 -7.96 5.10 -61.25
N ALA A 14 -7.31 6.20 -60.84
CA ALA A 14 -6.12 6.95 -61.29
C ALA A 14 -6.34 7.80 -62.56
N VAL A 15 -6.52 9.13 -62.39
CA VAL A 15 -6.08 10.28 -63.24
C VAL A 15 -6.83 11.58 -62.84
N SER A 16 -6.21 12.73 -63.10
CA SER A 16 -6.61 14.11 -62.74
C SER A 16 -7.89 14.66 -63.42
N GLY A 17 -8.56 15.64 -62.80
CA GLY A 17 -9.67 16.39 -63.43
C GLY A 17 -10.28 17.56 -62.62
N SER A 18 -9.52 18.65 -62.44
CA SER A 18 -10.08 20.00 -62.19
C SER A 18 -10.30 20.67 -63.56
N PRO A 19 -11.26 21.60 -63.83
CA PRO A 19 -11.68 22.68 -62.92
C PRO A 19 -13.15 23.20 -63.06
N THR A 20 -13.34 24.46 -62.62
CA THR A 20 -14.38 25.45 -62.98
C THR A 20 -15.82 25.31 -62.44
N LYS A 21 -16.19 26.29 -61.59
CA LYS A 21 -17.56 26.88 -61.54
C LYS A 21 -17.84 27.63 -62.86
N PRO A 22 -19.10 28.00 -63.15
CA PRO A 22 -19.47 29.40 -62.90
C PRO A 22 -20.93 29.62 -62.43
N HIS A 23 -21.20 30.71 -61.72
CA HIS A 23 -21.95 31.86 -62.27
C HIS A 23 -22.13 33.01 -61.26
N ASP A 24 -21.80 34.22 -61.70
CA ASP A 24 -22.12 35.49 -61.05
C ASP A 24 -23.53 35.99 -61.43
N THR A 25 -24.09 36.93 -60.66
CA THR A 25 -24.23 38.35 -61.11
C THR A 25 -25.06 39.22 -60.16
N ARG A 26 -24.51 40.37 -59.75
CA ARG A 26 -24.88 41.73 -60.24
C ARG A 26 -23.88 42.76 -59.65
N VAL A 27 -23.21 43.67 -60.38
CA VAL A 27 -23.63 44.67 -61.41
C VAL A 27 -24.31 45.88 -60.73
N ASN A 28 -23.92 47.16 -60.90
CA ASN A 28 -22.83 47.85 -61.64
C ASN A 28 -22.56 49.24 -60.96
N GLY A 29 -21.62 50.12 -61.36
CA GLY A 29 -20.70 50.17 -62.51
C GLY A 29 -19.71 51.37 -62.44
N LEU A 30 -19.05 51.73 -63.55
CA LEU A 30 -17.89 52.64 -63.60
C LEU A 30 -18.18 54.09 -64.04
N THR A 31 -17.25 55.01 -63.74
CA THR A 31 -16.96 56.25 -64.51
C THR A 31 -15.45 56.45 -64.72
N THR A 32 -15.06 57.49 -65.46
CA THR A 32 -13.83 57.55 -66.28
C THR A 32 -12.68 58.41 -65.73
N SER A 33 -11.53 58.33 -66.44
CA SER A 33 -10.26 59.01 -66.18
C SER A 33 -10.30 60.53 -66.05
N SER A 34 -9.38 61.07 -65.26
CA SER A 34 -8.80 62.40 -65.46
C SER A 34 -7.28 62.38 -65.23
N CYS A 35 -6.56 63.34 -65.80
CA CYS A 35 -5.11 63.49 -65.65
C CYS A 35 -4.80 64.68 -64.73
N GLY A 36 -4.05 64.44 -63.65
CA GLY A 36 -3.67 65.48 -62.68
C GLY A 36 -2.23 65.31 -62.24
N LYS A 37 -1.39 66.33 -62.51
CA LYS A 37 -0.02 66.39 -61.98
C LYS A 37 -0.03 67.02 -60.59
N GLN A 38 0.52 66.32 -59.60
CA GLN A 38 1.29 66.99 -58.55
C GLN A 38 2.44 66.08 -58.09
N ARG A 39 3.56 66.70 -57.70
CA ARG A 39 4.76 66.02 -57.21
C ARG A 39 4.73 66.07 -55.68
N ASP A 40 5.12 64.98 -55.03
CA ASP A 40 6.02 65.05 -53.88
C ASP A 40 6.77 63.70 -53.66
N PRO A 41 8.05 63.71 -53.25
CA PRO A 41 8.90 62.52 -53.09
C PRO A 41 8.87 61.94 -51.65
N PRO A 42 9.48 60.76 -51.37
CA PRO A 42 8.90 59.80 -50.43
C PRO A 42 9.39 59.88 -48.97
N ARG A 43 8.51 59.48 -48.04
CA ARG A 43 8.85 58.98 -46.70
C ARG A 43 7.94 57.80 -46.36
N GLY A 44 8.51 56.64 -45.99
CA GLY A 44 7.73 55.46 -45.58
C GLY A 44 8.44 54.10 -45.68
N ALA A 45 9.45 53.96 -46.55
CA ALA A 45 10.16 52.68 -46.74
C ALA A 45 10.85 52.15 -45.47
N VAL A 46 11.28 53.04 -44.56
CA VAL A 46 11.85 52.65 -43.26
C VAL A 46 10.78 52.14 -42.29
N THR A 47 9.58 52.74 -42.28
CA THR A 47 8.50 52.39 -41.35
C THR A 47 8.04 50.95 -41.55
N ASN A 48 7.73 50.56 -42.80
CA ASN A 48 7.34 49.19 -43.14
C ASN A 48 8.45 48.17 -42.82
N ALA A 49 9.72 48.53 -42.98
CA ALA A 49 10.84 47.66 -42.64
C ALA A 49 10.97 47.46 -41.12
N VAL A 50 10.78 48.52 -40.32
CA VAL A 50 10.78 48.45 -38.86
C VAL A 50 9.57 47.65 -38.35
N GLU A 51 8.38 47.83 -38.92
CA GLU A 51 7.20 47.05 -38.54
C GLU A 51 7.33 45.57 -38.92
N PHE A 52 7.83 45.26 -40.12
CA PHE A 52 8.09 43.87 -40.55
C PHE A 52 9.15 43.17 -39.67
N VAL A 53 10.24 43.86 -39.33
CA VAL A 53 11.24 43.34 -38.38
C VAL A 53 10.67 43.24 -36.98
N SER A 54 9.84 44.18 -36.54
CA SER A 54 9.14 44.13 -35.25
C SER A 54 8.21 42.91 -35.18
N ASP A 55 7.48 42.59 -36.25
CA ASP A 55 6.60 41.42 -36.28
C ASP A 55 7.35 40.09 -36.40
N ILE A 56 8.49 40.04 -37.09
CA ILE A 56 9.39 38.89 -37.03
C ILE A 56 9.93 38.71 -35.62
N LEU A 57 10.36 39.78 -34.95
CA LEU A 57 10.86 39.73 -33.57
C LEU A 57 9.76 39.39 -32.57
N ARG A 58 8.52 39.89 -32.73
CA ARG A 58 7.36 39.54 -31.92
C ARG A 58 6.96 38.07 -32.12
N ASN A 59 6.96 37.55 -33.35
CA ASN A 59 6.70 36.13 -33.61
C ASN A 59 7.83 35.22 -33.09
N LEU A 60 9.09 35.64 -33.21
CA LEU A 60 10.23 34.91 -32.67
C LEU A 60 10.19 34.91 -31.14
N TYR A 61 9.93 36.06 -30.51
CA TYR A 61 9.75 36.18 -29.06
C TYR A 61 8.56 35.36 -28.57
N ALA A 62 7.41 35.39 -29.25
CA ALA A 62 6.25 34.58 -28.89
C ALA A 62 6.54 33.07 -28.99
N ARG A 63 7.31 32.63 -30.00
CA ARG A 63 7.75 31.23 -30.13
C ARG A 63 8.77 30.84 -29.05
N VAL A 64 9.75 31.70 -28.76
CA VAL A 64 10.74 31.49 -27.68
C VAL A 64 10.06 31.50 -26.31
N ALA A 65 9.06 32.36 -26.09
CA ALA A 65 8.25 32.40 -24.87
C ALA A 65 7.38 31.15 -24.74
N ALA A 66 6.70 30.70 -25.80
CA ALA A 66 5.94 29.45 -25.79
C ALA A 66 6.83 28.21 -25.56
N ILE A 67 8.08 28.24 -26.01
CA ILE A 67 9.10 27.24 -25.69
C ILE A 67 9.54 27.34 -24.23
N ALA A 68 9.73 28.55 -23.68
CA ALA A 68 10.24 28.78 -22.33
C ALA A 68 9.18 28.66 -21.20
N GLN A 69 7.91 28.88 -21.50
CA GLN A 69 6.80 28.91 -20.54
C GLN A 69 6.64 27.61 -19.73
N PRO A 70 6.83 26.39 -20.30
CA PRO A 70 6.89 25.16 -19.53
C PRO A 70 8.01 25.12 -18.48
N TYR A 71 9.21 25.66 -18.78
CA TYR A 71 10.35 25.61 -17.86
C TYR A 71 10.14 26.56 -16.67
N ALA A 72 9.55 27.73 -16.92
CA ALA A 72 9.14 28.64 -15.85
C ALA A 72 8.12 27.99 -14.90
N ALA A 73 7.18 27.19 -15.43
CA ALA A 73 6.23 26.44 -14.62
C ALA A 73 6.86 25.25 -13.87
N GLU A 74 7.77 24.50 -14.52
CA GLU A 74 8.55 23.39 -13.91
C GLU A 74 9.41 23.92 -12.74
N HIS A 75 10.11 25.03 -12.94
CA HIS A 75 10.94 25.67 -11.92
C HIS A 75 10.11 26.33 -10.80
N ALA A 76 9.00 27.01 -11.11
CA ALA A 76 8.10 27.54 -10.08
C ALA A 76 7.50 26.43 -9.21
N SER A 77 7.16 25.29 -9.82
CA SER A 77 6.71 24.10 -9.09
C SER A 77 7.81 23.57 -8.17
N PHE A 78 9.05 23.48 -8.64
CA PHE A 78 10.21 23.06 -7.85
C PHE A 78 10.48 23.97 -6.64
N VAL A 79 10.40 25.29 -6.83
CA VAL A 79 10.53 26.27 -5.74
C VAL A 79 9.43 26.06 -4.69
N GLU A 80 8.19 25.78 -5.10
CA GLU A 80 7.10 25.51 -4.16
C GLU A 80 7.26 24.17 -3.44
N TYR A 81 7.65 23.10 -4.15
CA TYR A 81 7.96 21.80 -3.54
C TYR A 81 9.08 21.92 -2.50
N GLN A 82 10.14 22.68 -2.79
CA GLN A 82 11.20 22.98 -1.81
C GLN A 82 10.68 23.77 -0.60
N ARG A 83 9.63 24.61 -0.71
CA ARG A 83 9.02 25.25 0.47
C ARG A 83 8.26 24.26 1.37
N THR A 84 7.71 23.19 0.82
CA THR A 84 7.02 22.13 1.62
C THR A 84 8.00 21.28 2.46
N LEU A 85 9.30 21.39 2.20
CA LEU A 85 10.35 20.63 2.87
C LEU A 85 11.22 21.52 3.77
N PRO A 86 11.33 21.26 5.09
CA PRO A 86 12.26 21.94 5.98
C PRO A 86 13.72 21.45 5.81
N VAL A 87 14.03 20.84 4.66
CA VAL A 87 15.32 20.25 4.29
C VAL A 87 15.55 20.54 2.81
N ARG A 88 16.81 20.77 2.42
CA ARG A 88 17.15 20.89 0.99
C ARG A 88 16.81 19.58 0.29
N THR A 89 16.01 19.64 -0.78
CA THR A 89 15.60 18.46 -1.54
C THR A 89 16.78 17.82 -2.28
N VAL A 90 16.70 16.50 -2.49
CA VAL A 90 17.55 15.75 -3.43
C VAL A 90 17.01 15.70 -4.86
N VAL A 91 15.81 16.23 -5.10
CA VAL A 91 15.26 16.45 -6.46
C VAL A 91 16.18 17.40 -7.24
N PRO A 92 16.60 17.05 -8.46
CA PRO A 92 17.35 17.97 -9.31
C PRO A 92 16.56 19.24 -9.62
N GLU A 93 17.20 20.40 -9.52
CA GLU A 93 16.60 21.66 -9.97
C GLU A 93 16.36 21.60 -11.49
N PRO A 94 15.14 21.86 -11.98
CA PRO A 94 14.83 21.81 -13.40
C PRO A 94 15.52 22.96 -14.16
N PRO A 95 15.74 22.85 -15.49
CA PRO A 95 16.53 23.82 -16.25
C PRO A 95 15.99 25.26 -16.16
N ASN A 96 16.65 26.07 -15.34
CA ASN A 96 16.26 27.47 -15.08
C ASN A 96 16.65 28.44 -16.23
N THR A 97 17.48 28.01 -17.20
CA THR A 97 17.75 28.76 -18.43
C THR A 97 17.50 27.94 -19.71
N LEU A 98 17.21 28.67 -20.80
CA LEU A 98 17.14 28.10 -22.16
C LEU A 98 18.45 27.39 -22.58
N ARG A 99 19.61 27.84 -22.08
CA ARG A 99 20.92 27.22 -22.36
C ARG A 99 20.99 25.83 -21.74
N ASP A 100 20.52 25.67 -20.51
CA ASP A 100 20.55 24.40 -19.79
C ASP A 100 19.48 23.44 -20.31
N TYR A 101 18.33 23.96 -20.77
CA TYR A 101 17.38 23.16 -21.54
C TYR A 101 17.98 22.64 -22.85
N ILE A 102 18.62 23.50 -23.66
CA ILE A 102 19.30 23.08 -24.90
C ILE A 102 20.39 22.04 -24.59
N ARG A 103 21.15 22.22 -23.50
CA ARG A 103 22.14 21.24 -23.03
C ARG A 103 21.51 19.90 -22.64
N ARG A 104 20.39 19.90 -21.90
CA ARG A 104 19.60 18.70 -21.55
C ARG A 104 19.12 17.98 -22.81
N GLN A 105 18.61 18.71 -23.80
CA GLN A 105 18.13 18.12 -25.06
C GLN A 105 19.27 17.56 -25.92
N LEU A 106 20.38 18.29 -26.09
CA LEU A 106 21.56 17.79 -26.79
C LEU A 106 22.15 16.54 -26.12
N TRP A 107 22.13 16.47 -24.79
CA TRP A 107 22.51 15.27 -24.04
C TRP A 107 21.54 14.11 -24.27
N CYS A 108 20.22 14.34 -24.19
CA CYS A 108 19.21 13.32 -24.44
C CYS A 108 19.27 12.77 -25.88
N VAL A 109 19.41 13.65 -26.89
CA VAL A 109 19.59 13.26 -28.29
C VAL A 109 20.90 12.50 -28.45
N GLY A 110 22.02 13.00 -27.91
CA GLY A 110 23.32 12.33 -27.96
C GLY A 110 23.31 10.93 -27.32
N ARG A 111 22.70 10.79 -26.14
CA ARG A 111 22.47 9.50 -25.46
C ARG A 111 21.63 8.57 -26.32
N THR A 112 20.59 9.08 -26.97
CA THR A 112 19.69 8.29 -27.84
C THR A 112 20.37 7.84 -29.13
N CYS A 113 21.16 8.70 -29.77
CA CYS A 113 21.95 8.33 -30.95
C CYS A 113 23.04 7.31 -30.60
N LEU A 114 23.79 7.52 -29.51
CA LEU A 114 24.80 6.57 -29.03
C LEU A 114 24.17 5.20 -28.72
N PHE A 115 23.02 5.20 -28.05
CA PHE A 115 22.24 3.99 -27.77
C PHE A 115 21.76 3.28 -29.05
N PHE A 116 21.23 4.03 -30.02
CA PHE A 116 20.81 3.48 -31.32
C PHE A 116 21.98 2.82 -32.06
N PHE A 117 23.13 3.47 -32.16
CA PHE A 117 24.32 2.88 -32.80
C PHE A 117 24.86 1.68 -32.02
N PHE A 118 24.91 1.74 -30.69
CA PHE A 118 25.33 0.59 -29.86
C PHE A 118 24.44 -0.63 -30.12
N PHE A 119 23.11 -0.48 -30.11
CA PHE A 119 22.21 -1.60 -30.42
C PHE A 119 22.26 -2.03 -31.88
N LEU A 120 22.39 -1.11 -32.84
CA LEU A 120 22.54 -1.43 -34.27
C LEU A 120 23.74 -2.37 -34.54
N PHE A 121 24.84 -2.20 -33.82
CA PHE A 121 26.03 -3.04 -33.96
C PHE A 121 26.10 -4.24 -32.99
N THR A 122 25.30 -4.28 -31.92
CA THR A 122 25.36 -5.36 -30.90
C THR A 122 24.09 -6.22 -30.79
N TRP A 123 22.99 -5.89 -31.49
CA TRP A 123 21.73 -6.63 -31.37
C TRP A 123 21.81 -8.15 -31.60
N PRO A 124 22.69 -8.73 -32.47
CA PRO A 124 22.76 -10.19 -32.61
C PRO A 124 23.26 -10.87 -31.34
N VAL A 125 24.20 -10.23 -30.63
CA VAL A 125 24.73 -10.70 -29.34
C VAL A 125 23.67 -10.57 -28.26
N TRP A 126 22.96 -9.43 -28.19
CA TRP A 126 21.86 -9.23 -27.24
C TRP A 126 20.69 -10.18 -27.48
N LEU A 127 20.33 -10.47 -28.74
CA LEU A 127 19.29 -11.43 -29.07
C LEU A 127 19.68 -12.86 -28.66
N THR A 128 20.92 -13.27 -28.96
CA THR A 128 21.45 -14.59 -28.57
C THR A 128 21.47 -14.74 -27.04
N LEU A 129 21.94 -13.71 -26.32
CA LEU A 129 21.95 -13.68 -24.86
C LEU A 129 20.53 -13.69 -24.26
N HIS A 130 19.59 -12.93 -24.83
CA HIS A 130 18.19 -12.89 -24.40
C HIS A 130 17.48 -14.23 -24.60
N LEU A 131 17.76 -14.93 -25.71
CA LEU A 131 17.24 -16.27 -25.96
C LEU A 131 17.85 -17.31 -24.99
N LEU A 132 19.16 -17.24 -24.75
CA LEU A 132 19.83 -18.09 -23.76
C LEU A 132 19.28 -17.88 -22.34
N LEU A 133 19.13 -16.63 -21.90
CA LEU A 133 18.58 -16.29 -20.58
C LEU A 133 17.13 -16.74 -20.44
N LYS A 134 16.29 -16.63 -21.49
CA LYS A 134 14.93 -17.21 -21.50
C LYS A 134 14.93 -18.73 -21.35
N LEU A 135 15.86 -19.44 -22.00
CA LEU A 135 15.97 -20.91 -21.86
C LEU A 135 16.45 -21.31 -20.46
N LEU A 136 17.40 -20.58 -19.88
CA LEU A 136 17.88 -20.80 -18.52
C LEU A 136 16.79 -20.53 -17.47
N ASP A 137 16.03 -19.45 -17.61
CA ASP A 137 14.88 -19.13 -16.75
C ASP A 137 13.77 -20.18 -16.86
N ALA A 138 13.39 -20.56 -18.08
CA ALA A 138 12.40 -21.62 -18.32
C ALA A 138 12.83 -23.01 -17.80
N HIS A 139 14.12 -23.23 -17.52
CA HIS A 139 14.63 -24.40 -16.82
C HIS A 139 14.64 -24.19 -15.29
N GLN A 140 15.23 -23.09 -14.80
CA GLN A 140 15.34 -22.78 -13.37
C GLN A 140 13.97 -22.67 -12.69
N ARG A 141 12.95 -22.10 -13.37
CA ARG A 141 11.58 -22.02 -12.84
C ARG A 141 10.95 -23.41 -12.64
N ARG A 142 11.27 -24.41 -13.46
CA ARG A 142 10.81 -25.80 -13.25
C ARG A 142 11.46 -26.42 -12.02
N LEU A 143 12.77 -26.22 -11.84
CA LEU A 143 13.50 -26.69 -10.65
C LEU A 143 12.98 -26.03 -9.37
N ARG A 144 12.75 -24.70 -9.39
CA ARG A 144 12.15 -23.97 -8.27
C ARG A 144 10.73 -24.47 -7.97
N LEU A 145 9.88 -24.65 -8.97
CA LEU A 145 8.52 -25.20 -8.76
C LEU A 145 8.54 -26.64 -8.21
N GLN A 146 9.51 -27.47 -8.60
CA GLN A 146 9.72 -28.80 -8.01
C GLN A 146 10.14 -28.72 -6.54
N HIS A 147 11.06 -27.80 -6.18
CA HIS A 147 11.47 -27.54 -4.81
C HIS A 147 10.32 -27.02 -3.94
N HIS A 148 9.57 -26.03 -4.43
CA HIS A 148 8.38 -25.48 -3.77
C HIS A 148 7.33 -26.57 -3.51
N ARG A 149 7.02 -27.41 -4.50
CA ARG A 149 6.07 -28.54 -4.34
C ARG A 149 6.56 -29.60 -3.36
N ALA A 150 7.88 -29.71 -3.17
CA ALA A 150 8.51 -30.58 -2.18
C ALA A 150 8.68 -29.92 -0.80
N TRP A 151 8.09 -28.74 -0.55
CA TRP A 151 8.22 -28.02 0.72
C TRP A 151 7.67 -28.86 1.89
N VAL A 152 8.58 -29.42 2.70
CA VAL A 152 8.26 -30.38 3.77
C VAL A 152 7.77 -29.72 5.07
N HIS A 153 8.03 -28.42 5.26
CA HIS A 153 7.77 -27.77 6.54
C HIS A 153 6.27 -27.52 6.76
N PRO A 154 5.67 -28.05 7.84
CA PRO A 154 4.29 -27.75 8.19
C PRO A 154 4.16 -26.35 8.79
N SER A 155 2.96 -25.79 8.68
CA SER A 155 2.54 -24.64 9.49
C SER A 155 2.47 -25.01 10.98
N VAL A 156 2.58 -24.01 11.84
CA VAL A 156 2.37 -24.15 13.29
C VAL A 156 1.04 -23.49 13.70
N PRO A 157 0.37 -23.97 14.78
CA PRO A 157 -1.01 -23.57 15.07
C PRO A 157 -1.22 -22.06 15.24
N HIS A 158 -2.30 -21.56 14.65
CA HIS A 158 -2.77 -20.18 14.79
C HIS A 158 -3.11 -19.82 16.24
N VAL A 159 -3.98 -20.62 16.88
CA VAL A 159 -4.44 -20.36 18.25
C VAL A 159 -3.36 -20.76 19.26
N ARG A 160 -2.50 -19.81 19.61
CA ARG A 160 -1.57 -19.92 20.74
C ARG A 160 -2.21 -19.33 22.00
N ALA A 161 -2.06 -20.02 23.13
CA ALA A 161 -2.38 -19.43 24.41
C ALA A 161 -1.38 -18.29 24.72
N ASN A 162 -1.86 -17.13 25.15
CA ASN A 162 -1.00 -16.01 25.58
C ASN A 162 -0.26 -16.38 26.88
N VAL A 163 0.93 -17.01 26.72
CA VAL A 163 1.82 -17.41 27.82
C VAL A 163 2.27 -16.19 28.62
N HIS A 164 2.56 -15.08 27.94
CA HIS A 164 2.99 -13.82 28.54
C HIS A 164 1.84 -12.83 28.57
N LYS A 165 1.36 -12.55 29.78
CA LYS A 165 0.33 -11.55 30.07
C LYS A 165 0.93 -10.14 30.07
N HIS A 166 0.10 -9.13 29.84
CA HIS A 166 0.50 -7.72 29.93
C HIS A 166 1.03 -7.37 31.33
N SER A 167 1.88 -6.34 31.43
CA SER A 167 2.37 -5.86 32.71
C SER A 167 1.23 -5.28 33.56
N LYS A 168 1.17 -5.63 34.85
CA LYS A 168 0.25 -5.00 35.81
C LYS A 168 0.49 -3.48 35.95
N GLU A 169 1.70 -3.04 35.63
CA GLU A 169 2.13 -1.64 35.66
C GLU A 169 1.72 -0.85 34.41
N PHE A 170 1.49 -1.55 33.29
CA PHE A 170 1.08 -0.98 32.00
C PHE A 170 -0.20 -1.68 31.51
N PRO A 171 -1.33 -1.49 32.21
CA PRO A 171 -2.58 -2.20 31.91
C PRO A 171 -3.09 -1.84 30.51
N LEU A 172 -3.60 -2.83 29.78
CA LEU A 172 -4.09 -2.65 28.40
C LEU A 172 -5.18 -1.56 28.29
N GLY A 173 -6.00 -1.39 29.33
CA GLY A 173 -7.04 -0.35 29.40
C GLY A 173 -6.54 1.09 29.60
N SER A 174 -5.23 1.35 29.46
CA SER A 174 -4.63 2.70 29.37
C SER A 174 -3.87 2.93 28.06
N TRP A 175 -4.11 2.06 27.06
CA TRP A 175 -3.72 2.27 25.69
C TRP A 175 -4.90 2.78 24.86
N HIS A 176 -4.65 3.78 24.02
CA HIS A 176 -5.63 4.45 23.19
C HIS A 176 -5.25 4.45 21.72
N LEU A 177 -6.25 4.36 20.86
CA LEU A 177 -6.11 4.36 19.40
C LEU A 177 -6.42 5.75 18.84
N ARG A 178 -5.60 6.23 17.91
CA ARG A 178 -5.78 7.50 17.17
C ARG A 178 -5.87 7.23 15.69
N CYS A 179 -6.80 7.92 15.04
CA CYS A 179 -7.08 7.75 13.62
C CYS A 179 -6.96 9.06 12.82
N GLU A 180 -5.81 9.73 12.94
CA GLU A 180 -5.61 11.11 12.46
C GLU A 180 -4.98 11.14 11.06
N ASP A 181 -5.46 12.02 10.17
CA ASP A 181 -4.98 12.10 8.77
C ASP A 181 -5.01 10.73 8.07
N GLY A 182 -6.08 9.97 8.33
CA GLY A 182 -6.31 8.62 7.81
C GLY A 182 -5.33 7.53 8.28
N ARG A 183 -4.38 7.85 9.17
CA ARG A 183 -3.45 6.88 9.78
C ARG A 183 -4.08 6.18 10.97
N GLN A 184 -3.42 5.15 11.50
CA GLN A 184 -3.77 4.52 12.77
C GLN A 184 -2.53 4.49 13.68
N ARG A 185 -2.66 4.86 14.96
CA ARG A 185 -1.53 4.96 15.92
C ARG A 185 -1.97 4.61 17.34
N TRP A 186 -1.15 3.85 18.07
CA TRP A 186 -1.43 3.46 19.47
C TRP A 186 -0.55 4.22 20.47
N TYR A 187 -1.15 4.67 21.58
CA TYR A 187 -0.48 5.46 22.62
C TYR A 187 -0.85 4.97 24.02
N PHE A 188 0.14 4.85 24.91
CA PHE A 188 -0.09 4.64 26.35
C PHE A 188 -0.15 5.99 27.07
N GLY A 189 -1.30 6.35 27.65
CA GLY A 189 -1.48 7.68 28.25
C GLY A 189 -2.90 8.02 28.74
N GLU A 190 -3.11 9.28 29.12
CA GLU A 190 -4.44 9.88 28.99
C GLU A 190 -4.64 10.27 27.51
N PRO A 191 -5.87 10.33 27.01
CA PRO A 191 -6.14 10.91 25.70
C PRO A 191 -5.66 12.38 25.64
N LEU A 192 -4.67 12.66 24.80
CA LEU A 192 -4.32 14.03 24.38
C LEU A 192 -5.59 14.66 23.78
N ARG A 193 -5.89 15.93 24.07
CA ARG A 193 -7.17 16.54 23.64
C ARG A 193 -7.11 17.18 22.26
N GLU A 194 -5.91 17.38 21.75
CA GLU A 194 -5.58 17.89 20.42
C GLU A 194 -5.32 16.69 19.46
N GLY A 195 -5.53 16.89 18.15
CA GLY A 195 -5.16 15.90 17.11
C GLY A 195 -6.20 15.56 16.02
N GLU A 196 -7.51 15.65 16.31
CA GLU A 196 -8.58 15.35 15.31
C GLU A 196 -8.84 16.50 14.31
N GLU A 197 -8.15 17.63 14.48
CA GLU A 197 -8.37 18.91 13.76
C GLU A 197 -8.29 18.81 12.23
N HIS A 198 -7.56 17.83 11.70
CA HIS A 198 -7.37 17.63 10.26
C HIS A 198 -8.54 16.94 9.55
N ASN A 199 -9.58 16.53 10.30
CA ASN A 199 -10.75 15.86 9.75
C ASN A 199 -11.97 16.80 9.76
N GLU A 200 -12.11 17.58 8.70
CA GLU A 200 -13.13 18.62 8.60
C GLU A 200 -14.57 18.07 8.72
N LEU A 201 -14.85 16.85 8.24
CA LEU A 201 -16.18 16.25 8.38
C LEU A 201 -16.45 15.76 9.80
N ALA A 202 -15.46 15.17 10.49
CA ALA A 202 -15.61 14.82 11.90
C ALA A 202 -15.83 16.07 12.76
N MET A 203 -15.11 17.17 12.48
CA MET A 203 -15.26 18.45 13.17
C MET A 203 -16.60 19.13 12.84
N ALA A 204 -17.11 19.01 11.61
CA ALA A 204 -18.46 19.41 11.23
C ALA A 204 -19.52 18.66 12.05
N GLN A 205 -19.44 17.32 12.08
CA GLN A 205 -20.36 16.47 12.84
C GLN A 205 -20.29 16.73 14.35
N LEU A 206 -19.10 17.05 14.90
CA LEU A 206 -18.93 17.47 16.30
C LEU A 206 -19.54 18.86 16.60
N CYS A 207 -19.76 19.69 15.58
CA CYS A 207 -20.54 20.93 15.69
C CYS A 207 -22.04 20.74 15.37
N GLY A 208 -22.51 19.51 15.17
CA GLY A 208 -23.90 19.20 14.79
C GLY A 208 -24.23 19.55 13.34
N LEU A 209 -23.24 19.65 12.46
CA LEU A 209 -23.39 19.94 11.03
C LEU A 209 -23.21 18.68 10.19
N HIS A 210 -23.90 18.60 9.07
CA HIS A 210 -23.84 17.46 8.16
C HIS A 210 -22.72 17.60 7.11
N THR A 211 -22.48 18.80 6.58
CA THR A 211 -21.46 18.98 5.52
C THR A 211 -20.25 19.79 5.96
N VAL A 212 -19.11 19.50 5.32
CA VAL A 212 -17.88 20.32 5.39
C VAL A 212 -18.15 21.75 4.88
N GLY A 213 -19.07 21.93 3.93
CA GLY A 213 -19.47 23.24 3.41
C GLY A 213 -20.12 24.13 4.48
N ASP A 214 -21.01 23.56 5.29
CA ASP A 214 -21.66 24.23 6.43
C ASP A 214 -20.64 24.58 7.51
N TYR A 215 -19.69 23.69 7.79
CA TYR A 215 -18.62 23.93 8.77
C TYR A 215 -17.73 25.11 8.35
N HIS A 216 -17.30 25.16 7.09
CA HIS A 216 -16.60 26.32 6.55
C HIS A 216 -17.47 27.59 6.51
N ALA A 217 -18.79 27.49 6.37
CA ALA A 217 -19.69 28.62 6.47
C ALA A 217 -19.78 29.16 7.92
N LEU A 218 -19.87 28.27 8.91
CA LEU A 218 -19.83 28.62 10.33
C LEU A 218 -18.49 29.27 10.72
N LEU A 219 -17.36 28.73 10.24
CA LEU A 219 -16.04 29.33 10.45
C LEU A 219 -15.93 30.73 9.83
N ARG A 220 -16.42 30.93 8.59
CA ARG A 220 -16.48 32.26 7.96
C ARG A 220 -17.36 33.25 8.71
N GLN A 221 -18.50 32.80 9.26
CA GLN A 221 -19.37 33.64 10.08
C GLN A 221 -18.67 34.10 11.38
N ARG A 222 -17.93 33.21 12.06
CA ARG A 222 -17.12 33.58 13.24
C ARG A 222 -15.99 34.55 12.88
N ALA A 223 -15.22 34.26 11.83
CA ALA A 223 -14.16 35.15 11.38
C ALA A 223 -14.67 36.57 11.04
N ALA A 224 -15.89 36.67 10.50
CA ALA A 224 -16.56 37.94 10.27
C ALA A 224 -16.97 38.63 11.59
N SER A 225 -17.59 37.92 12.55
CA SER A 225 -17.98 38.50 13.84
C SER A 225 -16.79 38.99 14.65
N ASP A 226 -15.71 38.21 14.68
CA ASP A 226 -14.51 38.50 15.47
C ASP A 226 -13.72 39.68 14.88
N SER A 227 -13.88 39.94 13.57
CA SER A 227 -13.34 41.14 12.89
C SER A 227 -14.17 42.43 13.11
N GLY A 228 -15.37 42.33 13.68
CA GLY A 228 -16.32 43.45 13.84
C GLY A 228 -16.19 44.24 15.15
N GLY A 229 -15.09 44.07 15.90
CA GLY A 229 -14.92 44.57 17.28
C GLY A 229 -14.08 45.84 17.41
N GLY A 230 -14.39 46.93 16.70
CA GLY A 230 -13.66 48.20 16.80
C GLY A 230 -14.57 49.43 16.65
N ASP A 231 -14.48 50.33 17.63
CA ASP A 231 -15.10 51.66 17.72
C ASP A 231 -16.59 51.82 17.36
N GLU A 232 -17.43 52.01 18.39
CA GLU A 232 -18.22 53.25 18.49
C GLU A 232 -18.70 53.56 19.92
N LYS A 233 -18.77 54.85 20.24
CA LYS A 233 -19.37 55.41 21.48
C LYS A 233 -20.06 56.74 21.13
N GLN A 234 -21.38 56.83 21.26
CA GLN A 234 -22.04 57.96 21.95
C GLN A 234 -23.57 57.77 22.13
N ASP A 235 -24.13 58.57 23.03
CA ASP A 235 -25.56 58.70 23.34
C ASP A 235 -26.42 59.09 22.10
N SER A 236 -27.72 58.80 22.01
CA SER A 236 -28.72 59.28 22.98
C SER A 236 -30.18 58.90 22.66
N ARG A 237 -31.02 58.94 23.70
CA ARG A 237 -32.47 59.25 23.76
C ARG A 237 -33.34 59.10 22.47
N GLY A 238 -34.36 58.25 22.53
CA GLY A 238 -35.54 58.30 21.64
C GLY A 238 -36.67 57.40 22.12
N SER A 239 -37.94 57.80 21.93
CA SER A 239 -39.12 57.06 22.41
C SER A 239 -40.20 56.89 21.34
N GLY A 240 -40.87 55.72 21.34
CA GLY A 240 -42.28 55.62 20.90
C GLY A 240 -42.65 54.51 19.89
N PHE A 241 -43.75 53.83 20.24
CA PHE A 241 -44.78 53.24 19.36
C PHE A 241 -44.49 52.04 18.43
N ASN A 242 -45.04 50.89 18.85
CA ASN A 242 -45.93 49.97 18.11
C ASN A 242 -45.78 49.81 16.58
N GLY A 243 -45.49 48.58 16.15
CA GLY A 243 -45.72 48.11 14.77
C GLY A 243 -45.72 46.58 14.68
N THR A 244 -46.89 45.96 14.46
CA THR A 244 -47.04 44.49 14.44
C THR A 244 -46.53 43.84 13.15
N GLY A 245 -45.86 42.69 13.29
CA GLY A 245 -46.02 41.58 12.34
C GLY A 245 -44.77 41.17 11.54
N LEU A 246 -44.06 40.15 12.04
CA LEU A 246 -43.60 38.96 11.30
C LEU A 246 -42.80 38.06 12.26
N ASN A 247 -43.16 36.79 12.37
CA ASN A 247 -42.42 35.81 13.19
C ASN A 247 -41.17 35.33 12.45
N GLY A 248 -40.16 36.20 12.36
CA GLY A 248 -38.79 35.77 12.05
C GLY A 248 -38.27 34.89 13.20
N ALA A 249 -37.69 33.74 12.87
CA ALA A 249 -37.06 32.88 13.87
C ALA A 249 -35.89 33.62 14.51
N GLY A 250 -36.06 34.06 15.75
CA GLY A 250 -35.02 34.78 16.48
C GLY A 250 -33.81 33.88 16.67
N VAL A 251 -32.69 34.22 16.03
CA VAL A 251 -31.37 33.66 16.33
C VAL A 251 -31.04 34.08 17.76
N THR A 252 -31.41 33.24 18.72
CA THR A 252 -31.08 33.46 20.13
C THR A 252 -29.57 33.49 20.29
N ASN A 253 -29.08 34.42 21.10
CA ASN A 253 -27.67 34.61 21.41
C ASN A 253 -27.10 33.35 22.10
N SER A 254 -26.71 32.39 21.27
CA SER A 254 -26.36 31.04 21.66
C SER A 254 -24.86 30.90 21.50
N ARG A 255 -24.20 30.60 22.64
CA ARG A 255 -22.91 29.91 22.59
C ARG A 255 -23.09 28.72 21.66
N VAL A 256 -22.13 28.52 20.75
CA VAL A 256 -21.98 27.23 20.04
C VAL A 256 -22.19 26.14 21.07
N PRO A 257 -23.16 25.22 20.91
CA PRO A 257 -23.37 24.17 21.88
C PRO A 257 -22.07 23.41 22.03
N TRP A 258 -21.41 23.56 23.18
CA TRP A 258 -20.38 22.61 23.55
C TRP A 258 -21.12 21.28 23.63
N LEU A 259 -20.62 20.29 22.89
CA LEU A 259 -21.41 19.14 22.46
C LEU A 259 -20.91 17.84 23.12
N PRO A 260 -20.93 17.71 24.48
CA PRO A 260 -20.53 16.50 25.17
C PRO A 260 -21.13 15.24 24.57
N ASP A 261 -22.41 15.25 24.21
CA ASP A 261 -23.14 14.02 23.87
C ASP A 261 -22.61 13.35 22.59
N ILE A 262 -22.40 14.08 21.49
CA ILE A 262 -21.84 13.53 20.26
C ILE A 262 -20.35 13.16 20.44
N LEU A 263 -19.57 13.99 21.15
CA LEU A 263 -18.18 13.68 21.44
C LEU A 263 -18.05 12.43 22.33
N GLN A 264 -18.92 12.29 23.33
CA GLN A 264 -19.00 11.14 24.23
C GLN A 264 -19.49 9.89 23.50
N GLU A 265 -20.43 10.01 22.55
CA GLU A 265 -20.83 8.89 21.68
C GLU A 265 -19.66 8.43 20.81
N LYS A 266 -18.98 9.34 20.10
CA LYS A 266 -17.82 8.99 19.26
C LYS A 266 -16.67 8.41 20.09
N CYS A 267 -16.37 8.96 21.26
CA CYS A 267 -15.38 8.39 22.19
C CYS A 267 -15.81 7.00 22.73
N SER A 268 -17.11 6.78 22.98
CA SER A 268 -17.65 5.48 23.40
C SER A 268 -17.55 4.43 22.29
N LYS A 269 -17.93 4.79 21.05
CA LYS A 269 -17.73 4.00 19.83
C LYS A 269 -16.25 3.63 19.64
N ARG A 270 -15.33 4.59 19.71
CA ARG A 270 -13.88 4.33 19.64
C ARG A 270 -13.39 3.43 20.78
N SER A 271 -13.88 3.60 22.01
CA SER A 271 -13.46 2.75 23.13
C SER A 271 -13.93 1.29 23.01
N PHE A 272 -15.01 1.02 22.26
CA PHE A 272 -15.36 -0.35 21.86
C PHE A 272 -14.30 -0.93 20.89
N VAL A 273 -13.91 -0.17 19.86
CA VAL A 273 -12.85 -0.55 18.90
C VAL A 273 -11.54 -0.83 19.63
N GLU A 274 -11.07 0.10 20.47
CA GLU A 274 -9.86 -0.05 21.30
C GLU A 274 -9.86 -1.37 22.07
N ARG A 275 -10.93 -1.62 22.84
CA ARG A 275 -11.05 -2.79 23.72
C ARG A 275 -11.23 -4.09 22.96
N TYR A 276 -11.78 -4.07 21.75
CA TYR A 276 -11.91 -5.22 20.88
C TYR A 276 -10.52 -5.72 20.43
N HIS A 277 -9.73 -4.87 19.77
CA HIS A 277 -8.44 -5.29 19.18
C HIS A 277 -7.41 -5.74 20.23
N ILE A 278 -7.40 -5.12 21.42
CA ILE A 278 -6.49 -5.50 22.52
C ILE A 278 -7.02 -6.65 23.40
N GLY A 279 -8.18 -7.23 23.07
CA GLY A 279 -8.73 -8.40 23.75
C GLY A 279 -9.33 -8.14 25.15
N LEU A 280 -9.79 -6.92 25.44
CA LEU A 280 -10.52 -6.56 26.67
C LEU A 280 -12.05 -6.71 26.54
N ILE A 281 -12.53 -7.23 25.42
CA ILE A 281 -13.90 -7.73 25.23
C ILE A 281 -13.83 -9.27 25.23
N PRO A 282 -14.50 -9.96 26.17
CA PRO A 282 -14.54 -11.42 26.17
C PRO A 282 -15.18 -11.98 24.88
N ALA A 283 -14.63 -13.07 24.37
CA ALA A 283 -15.21 -13.78 23.24
C ALA A 283 -16.65 -14.22 23.58
N SER A 284 -17.60 -13.87 22.72
CA SER A 284 -18.98 -14.33 22.83
C SER A 284 -19.10 -15.79 22.36
N PRO A 285 -20.00 -16.60 22.92
CA PRO A 285 -20.25 -17.95 22.42
C PRO A 285 -20.85 -17.92 21.00
N PRO A 286 -20.66 -18.97 20.19
CA PRO A 286 -21.40 -19.16 18.95
C PRO A 286 -22.92 -19.14 19.19
N GLN A 287 -23.65 -18.41 18.35
CA GLN A 287 -25.11 -18.33 18.38
C GLN A 287 -25.63 -18.19 16.94
N PRO A 288 -25.81 -19.30 16.22
CA PRO A 288 -26.25 -19.27 14.82
C PRO A 288 -27.62 -18.60 14.69
N ARG A 289 -27.79 -17.74 13.68
CA ARG A 289 -29.09 -17.11 13.38
C ARG A 289 -29.97 -18.05 12.56
N THR A 290 -31.29 -17.91 12.68
CA THR A 290 -32.27 -18.79 12.01
C THR A 290 -32.35 -18.57 10.49
N THR A 291 -31.90 -17.41 9.99
CA THR A 291 -31.87 -17.08 8.56
C THR A 291 -30.55 -16.40 8.20
N SER A 292 -30.15 -16.54 6.93
CA SER A 292 -28.98 -15.88 6.35
C SER A 292 -29.13 -14.36 6.25
N GLU A 293 -30.36 -13.82 6.26
CA GLU A 293 -30.61 -12.37 6.30
C GLU A 293 -30.47 -11.81 7.73
N ALA A 294 -30.89 -12.57 8.76
CA ALA A 294 -30.61 -12.20 10.16
C ALA A 294 -29.12 -12.31 10.50
N ALA A 295 -28.41 -13.33 9.98
CA ALA A 295 -26.96 -13.46 10.13
C ALA A 295 -26.20 -12.28 9.48
N MET A 296 -26.64 -11.88 8.28
CA MET A 296 -26.11 -10.74 7.54
C MET A 296 -26.32 -9.42 8.31
N ASP A 297 -27.54 -9.14 8.77
CA ASP A 297 -27.86 -7.87 9.44
C ASP A 297 -27.14 -7.72 10.78
N ASP A 298 -27.01 -8.79 11.57
CA ASP A 298 -26.19 -8.75 12.80
C ASP A 298 -24.70 -8.67 12.52
N GLY A 299 -24.22 -9.31 11.43
CA GLY A 299 -22.83 -9.20 10.98
C GLY A 299 -22.45 -7.78 10.57
N ILE A 300 -23.34 -7.08 9.85
CA ILE A 300 -23.17 -5.66 9.50
C ILE A 300 -23.21 -4.78 10.76
N ARG A 301 -24.16 -5.03 11.68
CA ARG A 301 -24.22 -4.33 12.98
C ARG A 301 -22.99 -4.57 13.86
N PHE A 302 -22.19 -5.61 13.60
CA PHE A 302 -20.88 -5.78 14.23
C PHE A 302 -19.78 -5.06 13.45
N LEU A 303 -19.70 -5.27 12.12
CA LEU A 303 -18.72 -4.64 11.23
C LEU A 303 -18.71 -3.11 11.36
N VAL A 304 -19.89 -2.47 11.39
CA VAL A 304 -20.00 -1.00 11.54
C VAL A 304 -19.51 -0.51 12.91
N LYS A 305 -19.57 -1.32 13.98
CA LYS A 305 -18.97 -0.97 15.29
C LYS A 305 -17.44 -1.01 15.29
N LEU A 306 -16.81 -1.55 14.24
CA LEU A 306 -15.36 -1.56 14.07
C LEU A 306 -14.84 -0.37 13.25
N GLN A 307 -15.72 0.47 12.70
CA GLN A 307 -15.32 1.71 12.06
C GLN A 307 -14.81 2.70 13.12
N ASP A 308 -13.71 3.40 12.84
CA ASP A 308 -13.33 4.54 13.66
C ASP A 308 -14.31 5.71 13.44
N PRO A 309 -15.00 6.20 14.48
CA PRO A 309 -16.13 7.12 14.33
C PRO A 309 -15.73 8.57 14.05
N PHE A 310 -14.44 8.85 13.91
CA PHE A 310 -13.93 10.16 13.49
C PHE A 310 -13.46 10.07 12.03
N SER A 311 -12.51 9.19 11.74
CA SER A 311 -11.89 9.06 10.42
C SER A 311 -12.70 8.31 9.37
N GLY A 312 -13.67 7.48 9.76
CA GLY A 312 -14.49 6.69 8.84
C GLY A 312 -13.81 5.47 8.24
N HIS A 313 -12.54 5.21 8.57
CA HIS A 313 -11.82 4.00 8.13
C HIS A 313 -12.00 2.85 9.13
N TRP A 314 -11.68 1.63 8.71
CA TRP A 314 -11.59 0.46 9.59
C TRP A 314 -10.14 0.19 10.00
N PRO A 315 -9.72 0.57 11.23
CA PRO A 315 -8.37 0.32 11.71
C PRO A 315 -8.17 -1.18 12.03
N ASN A 316 -7.06 -1.76 11.58
CA ASN A 316 -6.74 -3.18 11.81
C ASN A 316 -5.25 -3.42 12.04
N ASN A 317 -4.94 -4.51 12.75
CA ASN A 317 -3.60 -5.08 12.74
C ASN A 317 -3.27 -5.61 11.33
N TYR A 318 -2.06 -5.35 10.84
CA TYR A 318 -1.51 -5.89 9.59
C TYR A 318 -0.13 -6.54 9.79
N SER A 319 0.07 -7.23 10.94
CA SER A 319 1.30 -7.93 11.30
C SER A 319 1.34 -9.39 10.78
N GLY A 320 2.37 -10.15 11.15
CA GLY A 320 2.50 -11.58 10.84
C GLY A 320 3.94 -11.99 10.52
N CYS A 321 4.73 -11.10 9.90
CA CYS A 321 6.13 -11.35 9.58
C CYS A 321 7.06 -11.05 10.78
N MET A 322 7.80 -12.06 11.23
CA MET A 322 8.60 -11.99 12.46
C MET A 322 9.99 -11.37 12.28
N PHE A 323 10.39 -11.05 11.05
CA PHE A 323 11.66 -10.35 10.76
C PHE A 323 11.54 -8.81 10.82
N LEU A 324 10.33 -8.25 10.86
CA LEU A 324 10.09 -6.80 10.76
C LEU A 324 10.61 -6.01 11.97
N VAL A 325 10.25 -6.47 13.18
CA VAL A 325 10.59 -5.79 14.46
C VAL A 325 12.09 -5.64 14.65
N ALA A 326 12.90 -6.59 14.15
CA ALA A 326 14.34 -6.59 14.35
C ALA A 326 15.04 -5.40 13.68
N GLY A 327 14.62 -4.99 12.48
CA GLY A 327 15.18 -3.80 11.81
C GLY A 327 14.97 -2.53 12.63
N PHE A 328 13.77 -2.37 13.21
CA PHE A 328 13.48 -1.27 14.13
C PHE A 328 14.32 -1.31 15.40
N VAL A 329 14.37 -2.45 16.09
CA VAL A 329 15.10 -2.59 17.35
C VAL A 329 16.60 -2.35 17.14
N ILE A 330 17.17 -2.87 16.05
CA ILE A 330 18.57 -2.63 15.68
C ILE A 330 18.81 -1.14 15.40
N THR A 331 18.03 -0.51 14.52
CA THR A 331 18.17 0.92 14.20
C THR A 331 18.03 1.79 15.46
N LYS A 332 17.03 1.55 16.32
CA LYS A 332 16.83 2.32 17.55
C LYS A 332 17.91 2.06 18.62
N TYR A 333 18.41 0.83 18.76
CA TYR A 333 19.51 0.50 19.67
C TYR A 333 20.81 1.19 19.27
N ILE A 334 21.09 1.26 17.97
CA ILE A 334 22.26 1.95 17.41
C ILE A 334 22.17 3.47 17.65
N VAL A 335 21.04 4.09 17.29
CA VAL A 335 20.77 5.54 17.53
C VAL A 335 20.91 5.88 19.01
N ALA A 336 20.41 5.01 19.89
CA ALA A 336 20.46 5.17 21.34
C ALA A 336 21.87 5.01 21.96
N GLY A 337 22.94 4.84 21.16
CA GLY A 337 24.29 4.61 21.68
C GLY A 337 24.45 3.28 22.43
N GLY A 338 23.58 2.31 22.15
CA GLY A 338 23.54 1.01 22.83
C GLY A 338 22.89 1.02 24.21
N GLU A 339 22.29 2.14 24.63
CA GLU A 339 21.60 2.27 25.92
C GLU A 339 20.12 1.84 25.81
N THR A 340 19.74 0.70 26.41
CA THR A 340 18.37 0.16 26.37
C THR A 340 17.30 1.19 26.78
N ASN A 341 17.63 2.09 27.71
CA ASN A 341 16.72 3.11 28.25
C ASN A 341 16.42 4.24 27.24
N ARG A 342 17.25 4.43 26.21
CA ARG A 342 17.10 5.49 25.19
C ARG A 342 16.38 5.03 23.91
N LEU A 343 16.03 3.75 23.77
CA LEU A 343 15.31 3.24 22.59
C LEU A 343 13.94 3.90 22.43
N PHE A 344 13.26 4.20 23.53
CA PHE A 344 11.89 4.73 23.53
C PHE A 344 11.84 6.03 24.34
N PRO A 345 12.31 7.16 23.76
CA PRO A 345 12.19 8.46 24.41
C PRO A 345 10.71 8.86 24.58
N PRO A 346 10.38 9.77 25.51
CA PRO A 346 9.05 10.38 25.57
C PRO A 346 8.68 11.04 24.24
N PHE A 347 7.39 11.05 23.90
CA PHE A 347 6.93 11.80 22.72
C PHE A 347 6.91 13.31 23.01
N PRO A 348 7.20 14.19 22.03
CA PRO A 348 7.15 15.64 22.22
C PRO A 348 5.76 16.19 22.56
N ASP A 349 4.71 15.46 22.18
CA ASP A 349 3.30 15.84 22.18
C ASP A 349 2.47 15.17 23.30
N HIS A 350 3.10 14.44 24.24
CA HIS A 350 2.35 13.68 25.26
C HIS A 350 1.92 14.50 26.49
N HIS A 351 0.73 14.19 27.02
CA HIS A 351 0.27 14.60 28.34
C HIS A 351 0.39 13.43 29.34
N HIS A 352 0.85 13.72 30.56
CA HIS A 352 1.26 12.68 31.51
C HIS A 352 0.10 11.96 32.21
N VAL A 353 0.21 10.64 32.35
CA VAL A 353 -0.55 9.88 33.37
C VAL A 353 0.23 9.90 34.68
N ARG A 354 -0.36 10.47 35.73
CA ARG A 354 0.12 10.28 37.11
C ARG A 354 -0.46 8.96 37.65
N LEU A 355 0.25 7.86 37.43
CA LEU A 355 0.03 6.60 38.15
C LEU A 355 0.58 6.76 39.57
N ASP A 356 -0.23 6.46 40.58
CA ASP A 356 0.27 6.26 41.95
C ASP A 356 0.86 4.85 42.11
N SER A 357 1.48 4.58 43.27
CA SER A 357 2.11 3.29 43.56
C SER A 357 1.15 2.09 43.65
N ASN A 358 -0.17 2.34 43.57
CA ASN A 358 -1.22 1.32 43.60
C ASN A 358 -1.94 1.19 42.23
N GLY A 359 -1.55 1.99 41.22
CA GLY A 359 -2.14 2.00 39.88
C GLY A 359 -3.46 2.75 39.78
N THR A 360 -3.85 3.55 40.78
CA THR A 360 -5.13 4.30 40.76
C THR A 360 -4.99 5.67 40.09
N LYS A 361 -5.96 6.02 39.23
CA LYS A 361 -6.01 7.35 38.57
C LYS A 361 -6.39 8.43 39.59
N ARG A 362 -5.45 9.29 39.98
CA ARG A 362 -5.73 10.46 40.81
C ARG A 362 -6.37 11.57 39.97
N ARG A 363 -7.71 11.58 39.86
CA ARG A 363 -8.46 12.71 39.30
C ARG A 363 -8.09 13.99 40.06
N GLY A 364 -7.61 15.00 39.35
CA GLY A 364 -7.64 16.38 39.85
C GLY A 364 -9.10 16.83 40.01
N ASN A 365 -9.36 17.68 41.01
CA ASN A 365 -10.69 18.26 41.18
C ASN A 365 -11.05 19.13 39.97
N GLY A 366 -12.34 19.12 39.59
CA GLY A 366 -12.83 19.81 38.41
C GLY A 366 -12.88 21.33 38.54
N GLY A 367 -12.73 21.99 37.41
CA GLY A 367 -12.48 23.44 37.26
C GLY A 367 -11.39 23.60 36.19
N ASP A 368 -11.49 24.63 35.37
CA ASP A 368 -10.51 24.99 34.30
C ASP A 368 -10.47 24.06 33.07
N ILE A 369 -11.54 24.15 32.28
CA ILE A 369 -11.68 23.53 30.94
C ILE A 369 -11.58 24.53 29.76
N PRO A 370 -11.93 25.84 29.86
CA PRO A 370 -11.92 26.74 28.69
C PRO A 370 -10.53 27.09 28.12
N GLU A 371 -9.53 27.38 28.95
CA GLU A 371 -8.31 28.07 28.48
C GLU A 371 -7.32 27.17 27.71
N ARG A 372 -7.41 25.84 27.88
CA ARG A 372 -6.53 24.87 27.20
C ARG A 372 -7.00 24.48 25.79
N ILE A 373 -7.91 25.26 25.19
CA ILE A 373 -8.38 25.08 23.80
C ILE A 373 -7.68 26.11 22.87
N LEU A 374 -6.83 26.99 23.43
CA LEU A 374 -6.23 28.14 22.75
C LEU A 374 -4.68 28.09 22.68
N GLY A 375 -4.08 26.89 22.77
CA GLY A 375 -2.65 26.69 22.50
C GLY A 375 -1.67 27.29 23.52
N VAL A 376 -2.08 27.49 24.78
CA VAL A 376 -1.19 27.95 25.85
C VAL A 376 -0.31 26.78 26.36
N PRO A 377 1.04 26.88 26.30
CA PRO A 377 1.92 25.80 26.74
C PRO A 377 1.76 25.48 28.24
N ALA A 378 1.83 24.19 28.58
CA ALA A 378 1.91 23.77 29.98
C ALA A 378 3.31 24.07 30.55
N PHE A 379 3.37 24.77 31.68
CA PHE A 379 4.62 24.95 32.42
C PHE A 379 5.01 23.63 33.11
N GLU A 380 6.24 23.18 32.90
CA GLU A 380 6.85 22.10 33.67
C GLU A 380 6.99 22.51 35.15
N HIS A 381 6.63 21.62 36.08
CA HIS A 381 6.88 21.81 37.50
C HIS A 381 8.08 20.97 37.95
N ALA A 382 9.05 21.60 38.61
CA ALA A 382 10.23 20.91 39.11
C ALA A 382 9.87 19.85 40.16
N GLY A 383 10.04 18.57 39.83
CA GLY A 383 9.76 17.42 40.71
C GLY A 383 9.01 16.24 40.07
N GLU A 384 8.80 16.21 38.76
CA GLU A 384 8.00 15.17 38.11
C GLU A 384 8.73 13.84 37.85
N VAL A 385 7.95 12.76 37.85
CA VAL A 385 8.40 11.40 37.48
C VAL A 385 8.37 11.27 35.96
N GLY A 386 9.53 10.98 35.35
CA GLY A 386 9.68 10.94 33.89
C GLY A 386 8.76 9.93 33.18
N CYS A 387 8.43 10.21 31.90
CA CYS A 387 7.43 9.42 31.17
C CYS A 387 7.81 7.93 31.05
N ARG A 388 6.84 7.07 31.38
CA ARG A 388 6.96 5.60 31.27
C ARG A 388 6.27 5.03 30.03
N CYS A 389 5.77 5.90 29.15
CA CYS A 389 5.24 5.59 27.82
C CYS A 389 6.19 4.73 26.98
N GLY A 390 7.48 5.05 26.96
CA GLY A 390 8.48 4.27 26.25
C GLY A 390 8.74 2.89 26.86
N GLU A 391 8.68 2.77 28.19
CA GLU A 391 8.81 1.49 28.89
C GLU A 391 7.58 0.59 28.64
N ALA A 392 6.36 1.15 28.63
CA ALA A 392 5.16 0.42 28.21
C ALA A 392 5.31 -0.15 26.79
N THR A 393 5.84 0.67 25.86
CA THR A 393 6.12 0.28 24.47
C THR A 393 7.15 -0.86 24.40
N ARG A 394 8.25 -0.76 25.17
CA ARG A 394 9.29 -1.80 25.26
C ARG A 394 8.73 -3.13 25.78
N GLN A 395 7.91 -3.09 26.84
CA GLN A 395 7.32 -4.27 27.46
C GLN A 395 6.35 -4.99 26.51
N GLU A 396 5.49 -4.25 25.80
CA GLU A 396 4.52 -4.86 24.88
C GLU A 396 5.18 -5.39 23.60
N LEU A 397 6.30 -4.81 23.14
CA LEU A 397 7.13 -5.40 22.07
C LEU A 397 7.80 -6.71 22.50
N ILE A 398 8.35 -6.76 23.72
CA ILE A 398 8.87 -8.01 24.30
C ILE A 398 7.75 -9.05 24.40
N ARG A 399 6.55 -8.66 24.82
CA ARG A 399 5.38 -9.54 24.94
C ARG A 399 4.97 -10.14 23.59
N TYR A 400 4.92 -9.33 22.52
CA TYR A 400 4.64 -9.80 21.17
C TYR A 400 5.64 -10.87 20.71
N ILE A 401 6.94 -10.60 20.81
CA ILE A 401 7.99 -11.55 20.39
C ILE A 401 7.88 -12.85 21.21
N ARG A 402 7.70 -12.74 22.53
CA ARG A 402 7.64 -13.89 23.45
C ARG A 402 6.44 -14.80 23.26
N ASN A 403 5.27 -14.27 22.89
CA ASN A 403 4.06 -15.06 22.64
C ASN A 403 4.11 -15.81 21.29
N HIS A 404 4.96 -15.37 20.36
CA HIS A 404 5.16 -16.02 19.05
C HIS A 404 6.36 -16.97 19.00
N GLN A 405 7.03 -17.25 20.12
CA GLN A 405 8.08 -18.28 20.16
C GLN A 405 7.48 -19.68 19.93
N ASN A 406 8.15 -20.50 19.13
CA ASN A 406 7.73 -21.86 18.83
C ASN A 406 8.11 -22.82 19.99
N PRO A 407 7.44 -23.99 20.13
CA PRO A 407 7.70 -24.94 21.22
C PRO A 407 9.13 -25.51 21.27
N ASP A 408 9.86 -25.47 20.16
CA ASP A 408 11.28 -25.86 20.06
C ASP A 408 12.25 -24.77 20.56
N GLY A 409 11.73 -23.59 20.93
CA GLY A 409 12.51 -22.41 21.32
C GLY A 409 12.86 -21.47 20.17
N GLY A 410 12.55 -21.83 18.92
CA GLY A 410 12.83 -20.99 17.76
C GLY A 410 11.76 -19.94 17.46
N TRP A 411 11.97 -19.18 16.39
CA TRP A 411 10.96 -18.36 15.73
C TRP A 411 11.02 -18.60 14.23
N GLY A 412 9.86 -18.65 13.57
CA GLY A 412 9.78 -18.71 12.13
C GLY A 412 9.98 -17.36 11.43
N GLN A 413 9.89 -17.38 10.11
CA GLN A 413 9.84 -16.15 9.30
C GLN A 413 8.53 -15.36 9.52
N HIS A 414 7.47 -16.07 9.96
CA HIS A 414 6.13 -15.54 10.25
C HIS A 414 5.50 -16.25 11.46
N THR A 415 4.40 -15.69 12.00
CA THR A 415 3.70 -16.15 13.21
C THR A 415 3.18 -17.59 13.14
N GLU A 416 2.75 -18.06 11.96
CA GLU A 416 2.30 -19.45 11.71
C GLU A 416 3.39 -20.35 11.07
N GLY A 417 4.67 -19.96 11.16
CA GLY A 417 5.80 -20.64 10.51
C GLY A 417 6.64 -21.53 11.42
N HIS A 418 7.23 -22.60 10.84
CA HIS A 418 8.27 -23.40 11.49
C HIS A 418 9.50 -22.55 11.81
N SER A 419 10.30 -22.96 12.78
CA SER A 419 11.47 -22.19 13.23
C SER A 419 12.57 -22.12 12.16
N THR A 420 13.09 -20.91 11.90
CA THR A 420 14.13 -20.64 10.90
C THR A 420 15.33 -19.93 11.52
N MET A 421 16.49 -19.98 10.86
CA MET A 421 17.72 -19.33 11.33
C MET A 421 17.61 -17.80 11.30
N MET A 422 17.01 -17.21 10.25
CA MET A 422 16.74 -15.77 10.23
C MET A 422 15.74 -15.39 11.32
N GLY A 423 14.60 -16.10 11.39
CA GLY A 423 13.54 -15.81 12.36
C GLY A 423 14.05 -15.87 13.79
N THR A 424 14.73 -16.96 14.15
CA THR A 424 15.24 -17.17 15.50
C THR A 424 16.37 -16.20 15.87
N VAL A 425 17.36 -15.99 14.99
CA VAL A 425 18.48 -15.07 15.29
C VAL A 425 18.00 -13.62 15.42
N LEU A 426 17.16 -13.14 14.51
CA LEU A 426 16.67 -11.75 14.55
C LEU A 426 15.77 -11.48 15.77
N ASN A 427 14.92 -12.43 16.18
CA ASN A 427 14.09 -12.27 17.37
C ASN A 427 14.90 -12.43 18.67
N TYR A 428 15.86 -13.35 18.73
CA TYR A 428 16.81 -13.45 19.84
C TYR A 428 17.60 -12.15 20.04
N VAL A 429 18.19 -11.62 18.97
CA VAL A 429 18.88 -10.31 19.00
C VAL A 429 17.93 -9.22 19.46
N SER A 430 16.70 -9.17 18.93
CA SER A 430 15.71 -8.16 19.32
C SER A 430 15.42 -8.16 20.82
N VAL A 431 15.12 -9.31 21.43
CA VAL A 431 14.84 -9.35 22.88
C VAL A 431 16.08 -9.02 23.72
N ARG A 432 17.29 -9.42 23.28
CA ARG A 432 18.56 -9.08 23.96
C ARG A 432 18.85 -7.58 23.92
N LEU A 433 18.63 -6.92 22.78
CA LEU A 433 18.77 -5.46 22.63
C LEU A 433 17.68 -4.69 23.40
N LEU A 434 16.46 -5.22 23.48
CA LEU A 434 15.37 -4.71 24.33
C LEU A 434 15.61 -4.96 25.84
N GLY A 435 16.73 -5.58 26.23
CA GLY A 435 17.16 -5.73 27.63
C GLY A 435 16.79 -7.05 28.31
N VAL A 436 16.27 -8.05 27.59
CA VAL A 436 16.06 -9.39 28.17
C VAL A 436 17.43 -10.05 28.42
N PRO A 437 17.70 -10.57 29.64
CA PRO A 437 18.98 -11.24 29.95
C PRO A 437 19.24 -12.49 29.12
N ALA A 438 20.51 -12.81 28.86
CA ALA A 438 20.89 -14.07 28.19
C ALA A 438 20.49 -15.32 29.00
N SER A 439 20.35 -15.20 30.32
CA SER A 439 19.92 -16.25 31.25
C SER A 439 18.40 -16.40 31.35
N ASP A 440 17.61 -15.58 30.64
CA ASP A 440 16.16 -15.76 30.56
C ASP A 440 15.84 -17.13 29.92
N PRO A 441 14.80 -17.86 30.39
CA PRO A 441 14.50 -19.20 29.89
C PRO A 441 14.21 -19.24 28.39
N GLN A 442 13.39 -18.31 27.87
CA GLN A 442 13.04 -18.27 26.45
C GLN A 442 14.24 -17.88 25.58
N ALA A 443 15.03 -16.90 26.04
CA ALA A 443 16.28 -16.54 25.38
C ALA A 443 17.27 -17.75 25.36
N THR A 444 17.35 -18.50 26.46
CA THR A 444 18.23 -19.68 26.54
C THR A 444 17.79 -20.79 25.58
N CYS A 445 16.49 -21.09 25.48
CA CYS A 445 15.98 -22.04 24.48
C CYS A 445 16.31 -21.59 23.05
N ALA A 446 16.10 -20.32 22.72
CA ALA A 446 16.41 -19.77 21.40
C ALA A 446 17.91 -19.81 21.07
N ARG A 447 18.79 -19.47 22.03
CA ARG A 447 20.24 -19.60 21.85
C ARG A 447 20.66 -21.05 21.61
N ASN A 448 20.12 -21.98 22.38
CA ASN A 448 20.40 -23.41 22.20
C ASN A 448 19.94 -23.90 20.82
N TRP A 449 18.77 -23.44 20.35
CA TRP A 449 18.26 -23.70 19.01
C TRP A 449 19.19 -23.16 17.91
N ILE A 450 19.64 -21.89 18.03
CA ILE A 450 20.56 -21.26 17.08
C ILE A 450 21.87 -22.06 16.96
N LEU A 451 22.47 -22.41 18.10
CA LEU A 451 23.72 -23.16 18.13
C LEU A 451 23.57 -24.58 17.58
N ALA A 452 22.47 -25.28 17.90
CA ALA A 452 22.18 -26.62 17.39
C ALA A 452 22.06 -26.68 15.86
N HIS A 453 21.53 -25.63 15.22
CA HIS A 453 21.39 -25.55 13.76
C HIS A 453 22.64 -24.97 13.05
N GLY A 454 23.74 -24.76 13.77
CA GLY A 454 25.04 -24.35 13.23
C GLY A 454 25.36 -22.85 13.37
N GLY A 455 24.62 -22.12 14.20
CA GLY A 455 24.90 -20.72 14.54
C GLY A 455 24.49 -19.70 13.47
N ALA A 456 24.58 -18.42 13.85
CA ALA A 456 24.19 -17.30 13.00
C ALA A 456 25.08 -17.11 11.74
N THR A 457 26.18 -17.86 11.60
CA THR A 457 26.98 -17.90 10.35
C THR A 457 26.13 -18.32 9.15
N LYS A 458 25.17 -19.24 9.37
CA LYS A 458 24.23 -19.75 8.37
C LYS A 458 22.95 -18.91 8.18
N THR A 459 22.83 -17.75 8.81
CA THR A 459 21.64 -16.90 8.62
C THR A 459 21.56 -16.44 7.14
N PRO A 460 20.38 -16.40 6.50
CA PRO A 460 20.17 -15.85 5.16
C PRO A 460 20.67 -14.41 4.97
N MET A 461 20.85 -13.98 3.73
CA MET A 461 21.47 -12.70 3.37
C MET A 461 20.92 -11.49 4.15
N TRP A 462 19.59 -11.38 4.28
CA TRP A 462 18.94 -10.27 5.01
C TRP A 462 19.34 -10.25 6.50
N GLY A 463 19.41 -11.41 7.14
CA GLY A 463 19.89 -11.55 8.51
C GLY A 463 21.33 -11.06 8.65
N ARG A 464 22.22 -11.46 7.72
CA ARG A 464 23.64 -11.07 7.75
C ARG A 464 23.83 -9.56 7.62
N VAL A 465 23.06 -8.91 6.74
CA VAL A 465 23.12 -7.45 6.55
C VAL A 465 22.75 -6.75 7.85
N TRP A 466 21.64 -7.12 8.50
CA TRP A 466 21.25 -6.54 9.79
C TRP A 466 22.27 -6.81 10.91
N LEU A 467 22.84 -8.02 10.99
CA LEU A 467 23.90 -8.34 11.97
C LEU A 467 25.22 -7.61 11.68
N SER A 468 25.54 -7.35 10.41
CA SER A 468 26.74 -6.60 10.01
C SER A 468 26.59 -5.11 10.31
N ILE A 469 25.40 -4.55 10.07
CA ILE A 469 25.01 -3.20 10.49
C ILE A 469 25.10 -3.06 12.02
N LEU A 470 24.66 -4.07 12.79
CA LEU A 470 24.80 -4.12 14.25
C LEU A 470 26.24 -4.39 14.75
N GLY A 471 27.18 -4.73 13.86
CA GLY A 471 28.57 -5.04 14.22
C GLY A 471 28.76 -6.38 14.94
N VAL A 472 27.85 -7.34 14.74
CA VAL A 472 27.90 -8.70 15.32
C VAL A 472 27.99 -9.81 14.26
N TYR A 473 28.27 -9.46 13.00
CA TYR A 473 28.62 -10.34 11.88
C TYR A 473 29.61 -9.57 10.99
N SER A 474 30.52 -10.24 10.28
CA SER A 474 31.47 -9.54 9.38
C SER A 474 30.90 -9.34 7.98
N TRP A 475 31.03 -8.12 7.44
CA TRP A 475 30.75 -7.81 6.03
C TRP A 475 31.49 -8.72 5.04
N ASP A 476 32.58 -9.37 5.44
CA ASP A 476 33.27 -10.37 4.62
C ASP A 476 32.47 -11.67 4.41
N GLY A 477 31.50 -12.00 5.25
CA GLY A 477 30.60 -13.16 5.07
C GLY A 477 29.30 -12.85 4.35
N VAL A 478 29.06 -11.58 4.00
CA VAL A 478 27.89 -11.15 3.22
C VAL A 478 28.19 -11.33 1.72
N ASN A 479 27.23 -11.84 0.96
CA ASN A 479 27.30 -11.90 -0.50
C ASN A 479 27.54 -10.49 -1.07
N PRO A 480 28.31 -10.31 -2.16
CA PRO A 480 28.55 -8.99 -2.72
C PRO A 480 27.29 -8.20 -3.12
N ILE A 481 27.13 -7.01 -2.53
CA ILE A 481 26.08 -6.04 -2.88
C ILE A 481 26.72 -4.71 -3.33
N PRO A 482 27.42 -4.68 -4.48
CA PRO A 482 28.14 -3.48 -4.92
C PRO A 482 27.18 -2.31 -5.20
N PRO A 483 27.35 -1.12 -4.58
CA PRO A 483 26.48 0.03 -4.82
C PRO A 483 26.49 0.51 -6.28
N GLU A 484 27.54 0.20 -7.04
CA GLU A 484 27.67 0.51 -8.47
C GLU A 484 26.54 -0.06 -9.33
N MET A 485 25.75 -1.01 -8.83
CA MET A 485 24.52 -1.49 -9.48
C MET A 485 23.49 -0.37 -9.76
N ILE A 486 23.47 0.70 -8.98
CA ILE A 486 22.59 1.86 -9.24
C ILE A 486 23.03 2.66 -10.49
N LEU A 487 24.30 2.57 -10.87
CA LEU A 487 24.85 3.24 -12.05
C LEU A 487 24.63 2.43 -13.34
N MET A 488 23.96 1.28 -13.25
CA MET A 488 23.71 0.38 -14.36
C MET A 488 22.73 1.01 -15.37
N PRO A 489 23.12 1.22 -16.65
CA PRO A 489 22.26 1.88 -17.63
C PRO A 489 20.88 1.25 -17.79
N ASP A 490 19.86 2.11 -17.88
CA ASP A 490 18.42 1.76 -17.92
C ASP A 490 18.05 0.67 -18.93
N TRP A 491 18.84 0.48 -19.98
CA TRP A 491 18.61 -0.51 -21.02
C TRP A 491 19.05 -1.94 -20.65
N ILE A 492 19.98 -2.13 -19.71
CA ILE A 492 20.36 -3.49 -19.24
C ILE A 492 19.15 -4.13 -18.54
N PRO A 493 18.83 -5.42 -18.75
CA PRO A 493 17.66 -6.06 -18.14
C PRO A 493 17.60 -5.99 -16.61
N PHE A 494 18.77 -6.02 -15.96
CA PHE A 494 18.95 -6.13 -14.51
C PHE A 494 19.24 -4.80 -13.81
N SER A 495 19.01 -3.64 -14.46
CA SER A 495 19.18 -2.34 -13.81
C SER A 495 18.17 -2.14 -12.68
N LEU A 496 18.57 -1.47 -11.58
CA LEU A 496 17.72 -1.37 -10.38
C LEU A 496 16.35 -0.76 -10.69
N GLY A 497 16.26 0.23 -11.59
CA GLY A 497 15.00 0.86 -12.00
C GLY A 497 13.97 -0.05 -12.67
N LYS A 498 14.38 -1.24 -13.12
CA LYS A 498 13.49 -2.29 -13.66
C LYS A 498 13.03 -3.30 -12.63
N MET A 499 13.69 -3.36 -11.47
CA MET A 499 13.31 -4.30 -10.42
C MET A 499 12.00 -3.91 -9.76
N TRP A 500 11.30 -4.89 -9.18
CA TRP A 500 10.12 -4.65 -8.33
C TRP A 500 10.43 -3.59 -7.27
N CYS A 501 9.46 -2.72 -6.99
CA CYS A 501 9.65 -1.55 -6.11
C CYS A 501 10.20 -1.93 -4.73
N HIS A 502 9.66 -2.96 -4.07
CA HIS A 502 10.12 -3.47 -2.78
C HIS A 502 11.60 -3.87 -2.82
N SER A 503 11.97 -4.75 -3.76
CA SER A 503 13.35 -5.21 -3.94
C SER A 503 14.29 -4.05 -4.25
N ARG A 504 13.85 -3.08 -5.05
CA ARG A 504 14.60 -1.88 -5.42
C ARG A 504 14.91 -0.99 -4.21
N VAL A 505 13.90 -0.63 -3.40
CA VAL A 505 14.08 0.25 -2.24
C VAL A 505 14.77 -0.41 -1.04
N ILE A 506 14.86 -1.75 -1.00
CA ILE A 506 15.65 -2.48 0.00
C ILE A 506 17.09 -2.69 -0.47
N ALA A 507 17.30 -3.00 -1.76
CA ALA A 507 18.63 -3.19 -2.34
C ALA A 507 19.50 -1.92 -2.29
N MET A 508 18.90 -0.74 -2.47
CA MET A 508 19.60 0.55 -2.42
C MET A 508 20.33 0.77 -1.07
N PRO A 509 19.65 0.84 0.10
CA PRO A 509 20.33 0.99 1.38
C PRO A 509 21.17 -0.24 1.78
N PHE A 510 20.80 -1.46 1.40
CA PHE A 510 21.69 -2.63 1.58
C PHE A 510 23.04 -2.41 0.88
N SER A 511 23.03 -1.95 -0.37
CA SER A 511 24.26 -1.66 -1.13
C SER A 511 25.02 -0.44 -0.60
N TYR A 512 24.31 0.54 -0.02
CA TYR A 512 24.91 1.70 0.64
C TYR A 512 25.71 1.28 1.90
N PHE A 513 25.10 0.54 2.83
CA PHE A 513 25.79 0.04 4.02
C PHE A 513 26.92 -0.95 3.65
N TYR A 514 26.69 -1.86 2.69
CA TYR A 514 27.69 -2.79 2.18
C TYR A 514 28.89 -2.06 1.56
N GLY A 515 28.63 -1.07 0.70
CA GLY A 515 29.64 -0.28 0.01
C GLY A 515 30.46 0.63 0.92
N LEU A 516 29.86 1.11 2.02
CA LEU A 516 30.55 1.80 3.11
C LEU A 516 31.30 0.86 4.07
N ARG A 517 30.98 -0.45 4.05
CA ARG A 517 31.38 -1.43 5.09
C ARG A 517 30.99 -0.97 6.50
N TRP A 518 29.87 -0.26 6.62
CA TRP A 518 29.49 0.42 7.86
C TRP A 518 28.93 -0.55 8.91
N SER A 519 29.40 -0.42 10.14
CA SER A 519 28.94 -1.20 11.30
C SER A 519 28.87 -0.30 12.52
N ALA A 520 27.91 -0.56 13.39
CA ALA A 520 27.76 0.13 14.66
C ALA A 520 28.98 -0.08 15.59
N PRO A 521 29.28 0.86 16.51
CA PRO A 521 30.28 0.68 17.55
C PRO A 521 30.05 -0.56 18.42
N ALA A 522 31.10 -1.05 19.06
CA ALA A 522 31.03 -2.19 19.98
C ALA A 522 30.41 -1.77 21.32
N PHE A 523 29.16 -2.17 21.55
CA PHE A 523 28.44 -2.00 22.81
C PHE A 523 28.53 -3.27 23.67
N PRO A 524 28.31 -3.20 25.00
CA PRO A 524 28.38 -4.39 25.87
C PRO A 524 27.47 -5.54 25.41
N THR A 525 26.24 -5.24 24.96
CA THR A 525 25.30 -6.24 24.45
C THR A 525 25.75 -6.82 23.11
N THR A 526 26.35 -6.04 22.20
CA THR A 526 26.84 -6.57 20.92
C THR A 526 28.09 -7.45 21.11
N LEU A 527 28.96 -7.10 22.06
CA LEU A 527 30.08 -7.96 22.47
C LEU A 527 29.64 -9.26 23.16
N ALA A 528 28.49 -9.25 23.86
CA ALA A 528 27.88 -10.45 24.39
C ALA A 528 27.25 -11.30 23.27
N LEU A 529 26.50 -10.70 22.34
CA LEU A 529 25.91 -11.38 21.19
C LEU A 529 26.94 -12.12 20.32
N ARG A 530 28.15 -11.55 20.13
CA ARG A 530 29.29 -12.23 19.46
C ARG A 530 29.73 -13.53 20.14
N LYS A 531 29.41 -13.73 21.42
CA LYS A 531 29.68 -14.97 22.19
C LYS A 531 28.45 -15.87 22.33
N GLU A 532 27.26 -15.36 22.05
CA GLU A 532 25.99 -16.06 22.21
C GLU A 532 25.49 -16.71 20.90
N LEU A 533 25.81 -16.13 19.74
CA LEU A 533 25.20 -16.48 18.45
C LEU A 533 25.95 -17.54 17.63
N TYR A 534 27.16 -17.94 18.03
CA TYR A 534 28.11 -18.65 17.17
C TYR A 534 28.68 -19.91 17.82
N THR A 535 28.87 -20.96 17.02
CA THR A 535 29.47 -22.24 17.41
C THR A 535 31.00 -22.19 17.50
N GLU A 536 31.61 -21.20 16.87
CA GLU A 536 33.05 -20.93 16.85
C GLU A 536 33.35 -19.56 17.50
N PRO A 537 34.55 -19.34 18.06
CA PRO A 537 34.95 -18.04 18.57
C PRO A 537 34.90 -16.96 17.47
N TYR A 538 34.19 -15.86 17.71
CA TYR A 538 33.86 -14.83 16.70
C TYR A 538 35.03 -14.39 15.81
N ASP A 539 36.18 -14.12 16.43
CA ASP A 539 37.37 -13.60 15.74
C ASP A 539 38.16 -14.67 14.96
N ALA A 540 37.80 -15.95 15.13
CA ALA A 540 38.36 -17.08 14.38
C ALA A 540 37.47 -17.54 13.20
N ILE A 541 36.22 -17.05 13.11
CA ILE A 541 35.26 -17.47 12.08
C ILE A 541 35.81 -17.13 10.67
N PRO A 542 35.90 -18.10 9.73
CA PRO A 542 36.42 -17.88 8.39
C PRO A 542 35.37 -17.20 7.47
N TRP A 543 34.85 -16.03 7.85
CA TRP A 543 33.65 -15.35 7.30
C TRP A 543 33.40 -15.53 5.80
N ARG A 544 34.42 -15.37 4.94
CA ARG A 544 34.31 -15.52 3.48
C ARG A 544 33.79 -16.90 3.02
N SER A 545 34.03 -17.98 3.76
CA SER A 545 33.53 -19.33 3.42
C SER A 545 32.02 -19.50 3.61
N PHE A 546 31.37 -18.62 4.38
CA PHE A 546 29.94 -18.68 4.62
C PHE A 546 29.10 -17.98 3.54
N ARG A 547 29.70 -17.24 2.60
CA ARG A 547 28.97 -16.59 1.49
C ARG A 547 28.16 -17.63 0.69
N GLY A 548 26.87 -17.37 0.51
CA GLY A 548 25.93 -18.29 -0.13
C GLY A 548 25.58 -19.56 0.66
N VAL A 549 26.01 -19.68 1.92
CA VAL A 549 25.71 -20.82 2.80
C VAL A 549 24.60 -20.44 3.78
N ALA A 550 23.34 -20.58 3.34
CA ALA A 550 22.17 -20.42 4.20
C ALA A 550 21.81 -21.73 4.93
N CYS A 551 21.01 -21.63 6.00
CA CYS A 551 20.39 -22.77 6.67
C CYS A 551 19.28 -23.38 5.79
N GLU A 552 19.24 -24.71 5.65
CA GLU A 552 18.28 -25.38 4.76
C GLU A 552 16.82 -25.14 5.15
N LEU A 553 16.53 -24.93 6.44
CA LEU A 553 15.20 -24.57 6.97
C LEU A 553 14.70 -23.20 6.49
N ASP A 554 15.58 -22.36 5.96
CA ASP A 554 15.28 -21.02 5.49
C ASP A 554 15.17 -20.95 3.95
N VAL A 555 15.79 -21.88 3.20
CA VAL A 555 15.92 -21.80 1.73
C VAL A 555 14.63 -22.20 1.03
N TYR A 556 13.74 -21.22 0.84
CA TYR A 556 12.55 -21.36 0.01
C TYR A 556 12.86 -21.25 -1.49
N THR A 557 13.78 -20.34 -1.88
CA THR A 557 14.16 -20.15 -3.29
C THR A 557 15.61 -20.56 -3.54
N PRO A 558 15.86 -21.73 -4.18
CA PRO A 558 17.21 -22.16 -4.53
C PRO A 558 17.97 -21.18 -5.44
N THR A 559 19.20 -20.87 -5.02
CA THR A 559 20.18 -20.01 -5.70
C THR A 559 20.49 -20.55 -7.10
N SER A 560 20.33 -19.72 -8.13
CA SER A 560 20.56 -20.17 -9.51
C SER A 560 22.06 -20.40 -9.81
N PRO A 561 22.41 -21.22 -10.82
CA PRO A 561 23.77 -21.30 -11.32
C PRO A 561 24.32 -19.94 -11.80
N LEU A 562 23.50 -19.11 -12.45
CA LEU A 562 23.90 -17.80 -12.96
C LEU A 562 24.23 -16.83 -11.82
N LEU A 563 23.44 -16.84 -10.74
CA LEU A 563 23.70 -16.00 -9.57
C LEU A 563 25.01 -16.38 -8.88
N ARG A 564 25.32 -17.69 -8.77
CA ARG A 564 26.60 -18.14 -8.20
C ARG A 564 27.80 -17.63 -9.02
N VAL A 565 27.68 -17.61 -10.34
CA VAL A 565 28.70 -16.98 -11.23
C VAL A 565 28.77 -15.48 -11.02
N ALA A 566 27.64 -14.77 -10.98
CA ALA A 566 27.59 -13.32 -10.76
C ALA A 566 28.22 -12.92 -9.41
N MET A 567 27.92 -13.65 -8.32
CA MET A 567 28.51 -13.41 -7.00
C MET A 567 30.01 -13.69 -6.95
N GLY A 568 30.52 -14.66 -7.73
CA GLY A 568 31.95 -14.89 -7.91
C GLY A 568 32.65 -13.72 -8.64
N LEU A 569 32.02 -13.19 -9.70
CA LEU A 569 32.51 -12.00 -10.41
C LEU A 569 32.48 -10.74 -9.53
N PHE A 570 31.44 -10.59 -8.69
CA PHE A 570 31.37 -9.47 -7.76
C PHE A 570 32.35 -9.57 -6.59
N ASP A 571 32.74 -10.77 -6.10
CA ASP A 571 33.86 -10.87 -5.14
C ASP A 571 35.18 -10.46 -5.79
N LEU A 572 35.41 -10.84 -7.05
CA LEU A 572 36.61 -10.41 -7.78
C LEU A 572 36.66 -8.87 -7.91
N TYR A 573 35.52 -8.21 -8.14
CA TYR A 573 35.41 -6.75 -8.13
C TYR A 573 35.63 -6.14 -6.73
N GLU A 574 34.99 -6.67 -5.68
CA GLU A 574 35.09 -6.16 -4.30
C GLU A 574 36.50 -6.28 -3.69
N ARG A 575 37.43 -7.02 -4.30
CA ARG A 575 38.85 -6.99 -3.92
C ARG A 575 39.50 -5.64 -4.26
N HIS A 576 39.11 -5.02 -5.38
CA HIS A 576 39.70 -3.77 -5.89
C HIS A 576 38.62 -2.86 -6.55
N PRO A 577 37.60 -2.40 -5.80
CA PRO A 577 36.55 -1.54 -6.35
C PRO A 577 37.09 -0.18 -6.78
N ILE A 578 36.54 0.39 -7.86
CA ILE A 578 37.05 1.63 -8.47
C ILE A 578 36.71 2.84 -7.57
N PRO A 579 37.66 3.53 -6.90
CA PRO A 579 37.33 4.44 -5.78
C PRO A 579 36.55 5.71 -6.16
N PHE A 580 36.60 6.14 -7.42
CA PHE A 580 35.72 7.20 -7.92
C PHE A 580 34.28 6.67 -8.13
N LEU A 581 34.15 5.52 -8.78
CA LEU A 581 32.86 4.89 -9.08
C LEU A 581 32.12 4.49 -7.81
N ARG A 582 32.83 3.90 -6.82
CA ARG A 582 32.32 3.58 -5.48
C ARG A 582 31.73 4.80 -4.78
N ARG A 583 32.44 5.93 -4.77
CA ARG A 583 31.96 7.18 -4.15
C ARG A 583 30.75 7.77 -4.88
N TYR A 584 30.77 7.77 -6.22
CA TYR A 584 29.64 8.27 -6.99
C TYR A 584 28.39 7.38 -6.81
N ALA A 585 28.56 6.06 -6.82
CA ALA A 585 27.49 5.09 -6.59
C ALA A 585 26.88 5.18 -5.18
N LEU A 586 27.69 5.44 -4.15
CA LEU A 586 27.21 5.69 -2.79
C LEU A 586 26.40 6.99 -2.70
N GLU A 587 26.80 8.04 -3.42
CA GLU A 587 26.05 9.30 -3.48
C GLU A 587 24.72 9.14 -4.23
N GLU A 588 24.69 8.39 -5.33
CA GLU A 588 23.44 8.09 -6.05
C GLU A 588 22.51 7.20 -5.21
N ASN A 589 23.02 6.19 -4.50
CA ASN A 589 22.20 5.40 -3.57
C ASN A 589 21.59 6.28 -2.46
N TRP A 590 22.39 7.19 -1.89
CA TRP A 590 21.86 8.20 -0.97
C TRP A 590 20.77 9.07 -1.60
N ARG A 591 21.00 9.57 -2.83
CA ARG A 591 20.06 10.43 -3.56
C ARG A 591 18.70 9.74 -3.75
N HIS A 592 18.68 8.43 -4.01
CA HIS A 592 17.43 7.66 -4.09
C HIS A 592 16.79 7.36 -2.72
N ILE A 593 17.58 7.05 -1.68
CA ILE A 593 17.09 6.85 -0.30
C ILE A 593 16.36 8.12 0.20
N ALA A 594 17.06 9.25 0.14
CA ALA A 594 16.54 10.55 0.58
C ALA A 594 15.35 11.05 -0.26
N TYR A 595 15.18 10.53 -1.48
CA TYR A 595 14.02 10.80 -2.34
C TYR A 595 12.80 9.95 -1.96
N ASP A 596 12.96 8.67 -1.65
CA ASP A 596 11.85 7.86 -1.09
C ASP A 596 11.36 8.51 0.21
N ASP A 597 12.28 8.97 1.07
CA ASP A 597 11.94 9.66 2.32
C ASP A 597 11.08 10.92 2.09
N GLU A 598 11.47 11.80 1.16
CA GLU A 598 10.66 12.99 0.83
C GLU A 598 9.32 12.64 0.20
N SER A 599 9.32 11.76 -0.81
CA SER A 599 8.15 11.44 -1.66
C SER A 599 7.15 10.46 -1.02
N THR A 600 7.38 10.08 0.24
CA THR A 600 6.52 9.22 1.07
C THR A 600 6.26 9.82 2.45
N SER A 601 6.52 11.12 2.63
CA SER A 601 6.35 11.82 3.91
C SER A 601 7.11 11.17 5.10
N PHE A 602 8.26 10.55 4.81
CA PHE A 602 9.16 9.83 5.72
C PHE A 602 8.59 8.52 6.30
N ILE A 603 7.50 8.02 5.69
CA ILE A 603 6.90 6.68 5.93
C ILE A 603 7.66 5.59 5.16
N CYS A 604 8.20 5.93 3.97
CA CYS A 604 8.79 5.01 2.99
C CYS A 604 7.76 3.98 2.44
N LEU A 605 8.15 3.16 1.46
CA LEU A 605 7.26 2.10 0.93
C LEU A 605 6.75 1.13 2.01
N GLY A 606 7.66 0.59 2.85
CA GLY A 606 7.32 -0.34 3.92
C GLY A 606 8.33 -0.32 5.07
N PRO A 607 8.14 -1.16 6.10
CA PRO A 607 8.92 -1.10 7.34
C PRO A 607 10.42 -1.39 7.10
N VAL A 608 10.73 -2.34 6.21
CA VAL A 608 12.12 -2.78 5.98
C VAL A 608 12.99 -1.64 5.44
N ASN A 609 12.56 -0.95 4.37
CA ASN A 609 13.27 0.25 3.90
C ASN A 609 13.09 1.43 4.86
N LYS A 610 11.95 1.59 5.55
CA LYS A 610 11.80 2.67 6.56
C LYS A 610 12.83 2.61 7.69
N TRP A 611 13.20 1.44 8.17
CA TRP A 611 14.24 1.30 9.21
C TRP A 611 15.67 1.46 8.67
N LEU A 612 15.89 1.10 7.40
CA LEU A 612 17.18 1.23 6.72
C LEU A 612 17.46 2.68 6.29
N ASN A 613 16.50 3.36 5.66
CA ASN A 613 16.58 4.76 5.27
C ASN A 613 16.77 5.65 6.51
N MET A 614 15.97 5.43 7.56
CA MET A 614 16.11 6.13 8.83
C MET A 614 17.52 5.99 9.43
N LEU A 615 18.13 4.81 9.34
CA LEU A 615 19.50 4.60 9.80
C LEU A 615 20.53 5.24 8.87
N ALA A 616 20.35 5.16 7.54
CA ALA A 616 21.27 5.77 6.57
C ALA A 616 21.28 7.31 6.72
N THR A 617 20.11 7.90 6.93
CA THR A 617 19.91 9.31 7.27
C THR A 617 20.56 9.68 8.60
N TRP A 618 20.44 8.86 9.64
CA TRP A 618 21.17 9.08 10.90
C TRP A 618 22.69 9.00 10.74
N VAL A 619 23.20 8.00 10.01
CA VAL A 619 24.64 7.82 9.75
C VAL A 619 25.24 8.98 8.94
N ARG A 620 24.46 9.61 8.06
CA ARG A 620 24.93 10.67 7.16
C ARG A 620 24.69 12.10 7.66
N GLU A 621 23.51 12.38 8.22
CA GLU A 621 23.11 13.73 8.66
C GLU A 621 23.06 13.90 10.20
N GLY A 622 23.09 12.80 10.96
CA GLY A 622 23.10 12.82 12.44
C GLY A 622 21.71 12.93 13.10
N GLU A 623 21.67 12.71 14.41
CA GLU A 623 20.44 12.65 15.23
C GLU A 623 19.66 13.98 15.23
N HIS A 624 20.33 15.12 15.09
CA HIS A 624 19.70 16.45 15.06
C HIS A 624 19.25 16.90 13.66
N SER A 625 19.40 16.08 12.63
CA SER A 625 18.95 16.42 11.28
C SER A 625 17.43 16.42 11.14
N ALA A 626 16.88 17.38 10.40
CA ALA A 626 15.44 17.48 10.19
C ALA A 626 14.86 16.30 9.37
N ARG A 627 15.67 15.61 8.54
CA ARG A 627 15.27 14.33 7.93
C ARG A 627 15.10 13.23 8.98
N PHE A 628 16.07 13.07 9.88
CA PHE A 628 15.98 12.06 10.93
C PHE A 628 14.81 12.32 11.89
N GLN A 629 14.59 13.57 12.29
CA GLN A 629 13.45 13.93 13.14
C GLN A 629 12.10 13.64 12.47
N LYS A 630 11.93 13.90 11.16
CA LYS A 630 10.75 13.45 10.42
C LYS A 630 10.59 11.91 10.43
N HIS A 631 11.65 11.14 10.28
CA HIS A 631 11.58 9.68 10.42
C HIS A 631 11.20 9.21 11.82
N CYS A 632 11.59 9.93 12.88
CA CYS A 632 11.18 9.67 14.26
C CYS A 632 9.68 9.92 14.46
N HIS A 633 9.12 11.00 13.90
CA HIS A 633 7.68 11.28 13.95
C HIS A 633 6.83 10.20 13.25
N ARG A 634 7.42 9.50 12.26
CA ARG A 634 6.80 8.38 11.51
C ARG A 634 7.08 6.99 12.10
N VAL A 635 7.61 6.89 13.33
CA VAL A 635 7.86 5.58 13.98
C VAL A 635 6.55 4.86 14.33
N GLN A 636 5.58 5.57 14.92
CA GLN A 636 4.33 4.96 15.40
C GLN A 636 3.35 4.58 14.30
N ASP A 637 3.50 5.14 13.09
CA ASP A 637 2.68 4.81 11.92
C ASP A 637 2.78 3.30 11.53
N TYR A 638 3.75 2.54 12.07
CA TYR A 638 3.98 1.11 11.79
C TYR A 638 3.60 0.12 12.92
N PHE A 639 3.17 0.59 14.10
CA PHE A 639 2.89 -0.27 15.25
C PHE A 639 1.39 -0.42 15.53
N TYR A 640 0.97 -1.65 15.85
CA TYR A 640 -0.42 -1.94 16.20
C TYR A 640 -0.49 -2.81 17.47
N LEU A 641 -1.27 -2.38 18.46
CA LEU A 641 -1.43 -3.11 19.71
C LEU A 641 -2.54 -4.15 19.59
N GLU A 642 -2.22 -5.38 19.98
CA GLU A 642 -3.14 -6.51 19.92
C GLU A 642 -3.06 -7.37 21.20
N ASN A 643 -3.94 -8.35 21.31
CA ASN A 643 -4.04 -9.19 22.50
C ASN A 643 -2.73 -9.99 22.80
N THR A 644 -1.84 -10.18 21.83
CA THR A 644 -0.52 -10.86 21.98
C THR A 644 0.63 -9.93 22.38
N GLY A 645 0.56 -8.63 22.06
CA GLY A 645 1.59 -7.62 22.34
C GLY A 645 1.49 -6.42 21.39
N LEU A 646 2.53 -5.58 21.36
CA LEU A 646 2.67 -4.54 20.33
C LEU A 646 3.35 -5.15 19.10
N SER A 647 2.60 -5.28 18.02
CA SER A 647 3.05 -5.87 16.76
C SER A 647 3.55 -4.80 15.78
N MET A 648 4.31 -5.23 14.76
CA MET A 648 4.68 -4.38 13.63
C MET A 648 3.92 -4.80 12.37
N SER A 649 3.29 -3.83 11.71
CA SER A 649 2.55 -4.04 10.47
C SER A 649 3.47 -4.07 9.24
N GLY A 650 3.07 -4.84 8.20
CA GLY A 650 3.83 -4.98 6.94
C GLY A 650 3.84 -3.73 6.06
N TYR A 651 2.92 -2.79 6.32
CA TYR A 651 2.88 -1.40 5.86
C TYR A 651 2.49 -0.52 7.05
N ASN A 652 2.27 0.78 6.85
CA ASN A 652 1.75 1.68 7.88
C ASN A 652 0.24 1.51 8.17
N GLY A 653 -0.25 0.26 8.12
CA GLY A 653 -1.65 -0.17 8.16
C GLY A 653 -2.19 -0.66 6.80
N SER A 654 -3.48 -1.04 6.81
CA SER A 654 -4.28 -1.55 5.68
C SER A 654 -5.53 -0.70 5.45
N GLN A 655 -5.49 0.56 5.86
CA GLN A 655 -6.67 1.39 6.14
C GLN A 655 -7.60 1.53 4.94
N LEU A 656 -7.06 1.83 3.76
CA LEU A 656 -7.88 1.93 2.56
C LEU A 656 -8.42 0.58 2.11
N TRP A 657 -7.56 -0.44 2.07
CA TRP A 657 -7.94 -1.78 1.64
C TRP A 657 -9.13 -2.34 2.44
N ASP A 658 -9.02 -2.30 3.77
CA ASP A 658 -10.09 -2.78 4.66
C ASP A 658 -11.37 -1.93 4.55
N THR A 659 -11.23 -0.60 4.41
CA THR A 659 -12.38 0.31 4.25
C THR A 659 -13.09 0.08 2.91
N SER A 660 -12.33 -0.12 1.82
CA SER A 660 -12.89 -0.42 0.51
C SER A 660 -13.66 -1.74 0.47
N PHE A 661 -13.18 -2.78 1.16
CA PHE A 661 -13.92 -4.04 1.29
C PHE A 661 -15.07 -3.99 2.30
N ALA A 662 -14.95 -3.22 3.40
CA ALA A 662 -16.04 -3.05 4.36
C ALA A 662 -17.27 -2.37 3.70
N VAL A 663 -17.05 -1.29 2.94
CA VAL A 663 -18.13 -0.61 2.20
C VAL A 663 -18.71 -1.52 1.12
N GLN A 664 -17.87 -2.22 0.36
CA GLN A 664 -18.36 -3.15 -0.68
C GLN A 664 -19.21 -4.30 -0.12
N ALA A 665 -18.80 -4.87 1.03
CA ALA A 665 -19.58 -5.90 1.71
C ALA A 665 -20.97 -5.37 2.13
N ILE A 666 -21.05 -4.14 2.64
CA ILE A 666 -22.31 -3.48 3.03
C ILE A 666 -23.19 -3.18 1.81
N CYS A 667 -22.62 -2.66 0.73
CA CYS A 667 -23.34 -2.42 -0.54
C CYS A 667 -23.87 -3.72 -1.16
N ALA A 668 -23.10 -4.81 -1.12
CA ALA A 668 -23.51 -6.13 -1.59
C ALA A 668 -24.68 -6.73 -0.78
N CYS A 669 -24.91 -6.24 0.43
CA CYS A 669 -26.06 -6.59 1.26
C CYS A 669 -27.29 -5.69 1.04
N ARG A 670 -27.14 -4.58 0.29
CA ARG A 670 -28.15 -3.51 0.14
C ARG A 670 -28.57 -2.94 1.50
N ARG A 671 -27.58 -2.44 2.24
CA ARG A 671 -27.67 -1.95 3.63
C ARG A 671 -26.89 -0.66 3.89
N GLU A 672 -26.25 -0.09 2.88
CA GLU A 672 -25.58 1.22 2.91
C GLU A 672 -26.49 2.33 3.46
N MET A 673 -27.77 2.35 3.04
CA MET A 673 -28.76 3.31 3.54
C MET A 673 -29.27 3.03 4.97
N MET A 674 -28.84 1.94 5.63
CA MET A 674 -29.11 1.70 7.06
C MET A 674 -28.11 2.41 7.99
N PHE A 675 -26.93 2.78 7.46
CA PHE A 675 -25.84 3.42 8.21
C PHE A 675 -25.31 4.66 7.45
N PRO A 676 -26.17 5.64 7.11
CA PRO A 676 -25.83 6.68 6.14
C PRO A 676 -24.74 7.65 6.62
N ALA A 677 -24.62 7.89 7.94
CA ALA A 677 -23.57 8.74 8.50
C ALA A 677 -22.20 8.01 8.50
N GLU A 678 -22.20 6.72 8.82
CA GLU A 678 -21.02 5.86 8.76
C GLU A 678 -20.53 5.64 7.30
N MET A 679 -21.45 5.52 6.33
CA MET A 679 -21.10 5.44 4.90
C MET A 679 -20.63 6.78 4.32
N GLU A 680 -21.19 7.91 4.77
CA GLU A 680 -20.71 9.26 4.41
C GLU A 680 -19.29 9.50 4.92
N LEU A 681 -19.00 9.09 6.16
CA LEU A 681 -17.67 9.18 6.76
C LEU A 681 -16.66 8.26 6.07
N ALA A 682 -17.07 7.06 5.66
CA ALA A 682 -16.25 6.17 4.84
C ALA A 682 -15.97 6.76 3.45
N HIS A 683 -16.97 7.37 2.80
CA HIS A 683 -16.79 8.05 1.51
C HIS A 683 -15.82 9.25 1.63
N HIS A 684 -15.93 10.05 2.70
CA HIS A 684 -14.99 11.13 2.99
C HIS A 684 -13.56 10.60 3.21
N TYR A 685 -13.39 9.45 3.85
CA TYR A 685 -12.09 8.79 3.94
C TYR A 685 -11.51 8.44 2.56
N ILE A 686 -12.32 7.88 1.64
CA ILE A 686 -11.88 7.61 0.25
C ILE A 686 -11.42 8.92 -0.43
N ASP A 687 -12.11 10.04 -0.21
CA ASP A 687 -11.70 11.35 -0.73
C ASP A 687 -10.34 11.79 -0.19
N VAL A 688 -10.16 11.79 1.14
CA VAL A 688 -8.91 12.15 1.82
C VAL A 688 -7.75 11.25 1.37
N ALA A 689 -8.01 9.95 1.20
CA ALA A 689 -7.00 8.95 0.83
C ALA A 689 -6.46 9.06 -0.61
N GLN A 690 -7.14 9.78 -1.52
CA GLN A 690 -6.69 9.84 -2.91
C GLN A 690 -5.42 10.69 -3.09
N VAL A 691 -4.46 10.17 -3.85
CA VAL A 691 -3.22 10.88 -4.21
C VAL A 691 -3.50 11.90 -5.32
N GLN A 692 -3.54 13.18 -4.96
CA GLN A 692 -3.99 14.27 -5.87
C GLN A 692 -2.91 14.78 -6.85
N ALA A 693 -1.64 14.41 -6.66
CA ALA A 693 -0.50 14.85 -7.50
C ALA A 693 0.57 13.75 -7.65
N ASN A 694 1.37 13.83 -8.72
CA ASN A 694 2.54 12.95 -8.92
C ASN A 694 3.74 13.43 -8.06
N PRO A 695 4.65 12.54 -7.63
CA PRO A 695 5.94 12.94 -7.07
C PRO A 695 6.75 13.78 -8.06
N MET A 696 7.44 14.80 -7.55
CA MET A 696 8.33 15.60 -8.39
C MET A 696 9.50 14.77 -8.90
N ALA A 697 9.90 14.96 -10.16
CA ALA A 697 10.98 14.22 -10.82
C ALA A 697 10.86 12.67 -10.74
N ALA A 698 9.64 12.12 -10.60
CA ALA A 698 9.37 10.69 -10.43
C ALA A 698 10.19 9.76 -11.36
N ALA A 699 10.31 10.12 -12.63
CA ALA A 699 11.05 9.35 -13.63
C ALA A 699 12.56 9.23 -13.34
N ASP A 700 13.20 10.27 -12.79
CA ASP A 700 14.63 10.29 -12.45
C ASP A 700 14.95 9.40 -11.23
N PHE A 701 13.92 8.98 -10.50
CA PHE A 701 13.99 8.12 -9.31
C PHE A 701 13.24 6.79 -9.46
N TYR A 702 12.84 6.45 -10.69
CA TYR A 702 12.10 5.23 -11.03
C TYR A 702 10.73 5.08 -10.36
N ARG A 703 10.06 6.16 -9.93
CA ARG A 703 8.64 6.11 -9.53
C ARG A 703 7.74 6.14 -10.76
N HIS A 704 6.69 5.34 -10.74
CA HIS A 704 5.55 5.50 -11.65
C HIS A 704 4.79 6.81 -11.36
N ARG A 705 3.81 7.15 -12.20
CA ARG A 705 2.80 8.18 -11.86
C ARG A 705 1.91 7.72 -10.71
N THR A 706 1.26 8.67 -10.05
CA THR A 706 0.39 8.43 -8.88
C THR A 706 -0.84 9.33 -8.83
N LYS A 707 -0.99 10.31 -9.73
CA LYS A 707 -2.11 11.25 -9.68
C LYS A 707 -3.42 10.52 -9.97
N GLY A 708 -4.35 10.57 -9.03
CA GLY A 708 -5.60 9.83 -9.06
C GLY A 708 -5.51 8.46 -8.37
N ALA A 709 -4.31 8.02 -7.98
CA ALA A 709 -4.10 6.74 -7.32
C ALA A 709 -4.73 6.70 -5.93
N TRP A 710 -4.95 5.46 -5.51
CA TRP A 710 -5.20 5.06 -4.14
C TRP A 710 -4.19 3.96 -3.79
N ASN A 711 -3.77 3.90 -2.53
CA ASN A 711 -2.73 3.00 -2.06
C ASN A 711 -3.23 2.10 -0.93
N PHE A 712 -2.46 1.07 -0.59
CA PHE A 712 -2.88 0.05 0.37
C PHE A 712 -3.20 0.61 1.76
N SER A 713 -2.43 1.60 2.22
CA SER A 713 -2.51 2.18 3.55
C SER A 713 -3.14 3.58 3.55
N THR A 714 -2.34 4.63 3.36
CA THR A 714 -2.75 6.03 3.51
C THR A 714 -2.04 6.94 2.50
N ARG A 715 -2.72 8.00 2.04
CA ARG A 715 -2.23 8.98 1.05
C ARG A 715 -0.78 9.41 1.25
N ALA A 716 -0.37 9.64 2.50
CA ALA A 716 0.97 10.11 2.86
C ALA A 716 2.10 9.16 2.44
N GLN A 717 1.85 7.84 2.38
CA GLN A 717 2.80 6.83 1.89
C GLN A 717 3.10 7.01 0.38
N GLY A 718 2.14 7.52 -0.41
CA GLY A 718 2.36 7.97 -1.79
C GLY A 718 2.69 6.88 -2.84
N TRP A 719 2.70 5.60 -2.47
CA TRP A 719 2.98 4.48 -3.37
C TRP A 719 1.68 3.85 -3.89
N GLN A 720 1.33 4.18 -5.14
CA GLN A 720 0.19 3.69 -5.90
C GLN A 720 0.17 2.15 -6.03
N VAL A 721 -1.03 1.54 -5.99
CA VAL A 721 -1.23 0.10 -6.29
C VAL A 721 -2.44 -0.07 -7.21
N SER A 722 -2.40 -1.00 -8.15
CA SER A 722 -3.42 -1.16 -9.21
C SER A 722 -4.76 -1.64 -8.68
N ASP A 723 -4.77 -2.68 -7.84
CA ASP A 723 -5.94 -3.15 -7.11
C ASP A 723 -6.47 -2.08 -6.16
N CYS A 724 -5.65 -1.50 -5.27
CA CYS A 724 -6.09 -0.47 -4.33
C CYS A 724 -6.71 0.75 -5.04
N THR A 725 -6.18 1.12 -6.22
CA THR A 725 -6.78 2.14 -7.09
C THR A 725 -8.11 1.69 -7.70
N ALA A 726 -8.25 0.43 -8.07
CA ALA A 726 -9.53 -0.12 -8.51
C ALA A 726 -10.56 -0.29 -7.38
N GLU A 727 -10.17 -0.73 -6.18
CA GLU A 727 -11.06 -0.94 -5.03
C GLU A 727 -11.55 0.40 -4.44
N GLY A 728 -10.65 1.37 -4.23
CA GLY A 728 -11.02 2.72 -3.79
C GLY A 728 -11.95 3.44 -4.78
N LEU A 729 -11.66 3.32 -6.09
CA LEU A 729 -12.53 3.82 -7.15
C LEU A 729 -13.89 3.09 -7.18
N ARG A 730 -13.96 1.79 -6.83
CA ARG A 730 -15.24 1.05 -6.79
C ARG A 730 -16.16 1.56 -5.70
N VAL A 731 -15.64 2.01 -4.56
CA VAL A 731 -16.45 2.65 -3.49
C VAL A 731 -17.22 3.86 -4.02
N LEU A 732 -16.55 4.75 -4.76
CA LEU A 732 -17.18 5.95 -5.35
C LEU A 732 -18.28 5.60 -6.36
N LEU A 733 -18.13 4.49 -7.09
CA LEU A 733 -19.12 4.01 -8.05
C LEU A 733 -20.31 3.30 -7.39
N LEU A 734 -20.11 2.71 -6.20
CA LEU A 734 -21.14 2.02 -5.42
C LEU A 734 -21.90 2.92 -4.46
N LEU A 735 -21.36 4.10 -4.11
CA LEU A 735 -22.02 5.13 -3.30
C LEU A 735 -22.27 6.45 -4.08
N PRO A 736 -22.93 6.42 -5.26
CA PRO A 736 -23.10 7.60 -6.12
C PRO A 736 -24.02 8.69 -5.53
N GLN A 737 -24.60 8.47 -4.36
CA GLN A 737 -25.39 9.46 -3.62
C GLN A 737 -24.55 10.52 -2.90
N TYR A 738 -23.24 10.29 -2.71
CA TYR A 738 -22.34 11.30 -2.16
C TYR A 738 -21.57 12.01 -3.28
N GLU A 739 -21.39 13.33 -3.17
CA GLU A 739 -20.72 14.10 -4.23
C GLU A 739 -19.21 13.83 -4.26
N PHE A 740 -18.68 13.51 -5.44
CA PHE A 740 -17.24 13.41 -5.67
C PHE A 740 -16.85 14.02 -7.03
N PRO A 741 -15.73 14.79 -7.13
CA PRO A 741 -15.38 15.46 -8.38
C PRO A 741 -15.07 14.48 -9.52
N VAL A 742 -15.89 14.47 -10.57
CA VAL A 742 -15.78 13.55 -11.73
C VAL A 742 -14.37 13.57 -12.38
N ARG A 743 -13.68 14.73 -12.40
CA ARG A 743 -12.29 14.82 -12.89
C ARG A 743 -11.32 13.92 -12.12
N ARG A 744 -11.54 13.72 -10.82
CA ARG A 744 -10.71 12.87 -9.95
C ARG A 744 -11.04 11.38 -10.09
N ILE A 745 -12.28 11.04 -10.46
CA ILE A 745 -12.67 9.69 -10.92
C ILE A 745 -11.89 9.36 -12.19
N PHE A 746 -11.87 10.29 -13.16
CA PHE A 746 -11.13 10.15 -14.42
C PHE A 746 -9.61 10.08 -14.20
N ASP A 747 -9.04 10.86 -13.27
CA ASP A 747 -7.62 10.76 -12.91
C ASP A 747 -7.26 9.35 -12.38
N GLY A 748 -8.13 8.72 -11.58
CA GLY A 748 -7.95 7.35 -11.08
C GLY A 748 -8.10 6.27 -12.14
N VAL A 749 -9.04 6.44 -13.09
CA VAL A 749 -9.13 5.56 -14.28
C VAL A 749 -7.89 5.70 -15.17
N ASP A 750 -7.40 6.92 -15.37
CA ASP A 750 -6.15 7.20 -16.06
C ASP A 750 -4.94 6.53 -15.38
N GLU A 751 -4.98 6.35 -14.05
CA GLU A 751 -3.95 5.65 -13.27
C GLU A 751 -4.03 4.13 -13.48
N VAL A 752 -5.21 3.53 -13.25
CA VAL A 752 -5.46 2.09 -13.47
C VAL A 752 -5.07 1.69 -14.90
N LEU A 753 -5.45 2.46 -15.91
CA LEU A 753 -5.09 2.19 -17.30
C LEU A 753 -3.57 2.32 -17.58
N SER A 754 -2.80 2.96 -16.71
CA SER A 754 -1.34 3.15 -16.85
C SER A 754 -0.48 2.09 -16.16
N LEU A 755 -1.07 1.36 -15.19
CA LEU A 755 -0.43 0.25 -14.46
C LEU A 755 -0.51 -1.09 -15.21
N ARG A 756 -1.18 -1.10 -16.38
CA ARG A 756 -1.47 -2.29 -17.19
C ARG A 756 -0.32 -2.67 -18.11
N ASN A 757 0.06 -3.95 -18.11
CA ASN A 757 1.10 -4.54 -18.95
C ASN A 757 0.63 -4.69 -20.40
N SER A 758 0.62 -3.58 -21.12
CA SER A 758 0.02 -3.44 -22.46
C SER A 758 1.05 -3.13 -23.55
N GLY A 759 0.69 -3.47 -24.80
CA GLY A 759 1.54 -3.25 -25.97
C GLY A 759 2.45 -4.44 -26.29
N PHE A 760 3.50 -4.20 -27.09
CA PHE A 760 4.35 -5.27 -27.61
C PHE A 760 5.18 -5.95 -26.52
N GLY A 761 4.83 -7.19 -26.19
CA GLY A 761 5.49 -7.97 -25.14
C GLY A 761 4.86 -7.85 -23.75
N GLY A 762 3.81 -7.04 -23.59
CA GLY A 762 2.93 -7.10 -22.41
C GLY A 762 1.97 -8.30 -22.51
N ASP A 763 1.48 -8.77 -21.35
CA ASP A 763 0.57 -9.93 -21.25
C ASP A 763 -0.91 -9.55 -21.14
N GLY A 764 -1.22 -8.25 -21.04
CA GLY A 764 -2.58 -7.71 -20.93
C GLY A 764 -3.05 -7.45 -19.49
N GLY A 765 -2.40 -8.07 -18.50
CA GLY A 765 -2.76 -8.00 -17.09
C GLY A 765 -2.26 -6.75 -16.36
N TRP A 766 -2.46 -6.74 -15.04
CA TRP A 766 -2.00 -5.69 -14.13
C TRP A 766 -1.01 -6.23 -13.10
N ALA A 767 0.09 -5.49 -12.95
CA ALA A 767 1.07 -5.66 -11.90
C ALA A 767 0.71 -4.83 -10.65
N SER A 768 1.42 -5.04 -9.54
CA SER A 768 1.03 -4.49 -8.23
C SER A 768 1.21 -2.97 -8.16
N TYR A 769 2.46 -2.49 -8.03
CA TYR A 769 2.78 -1.07 -7.90
C TYR A 769 3.13 -0.43 -9.24
N GLU A 770 3.82 -1.15 -10.12
CA GLU A 770 4.39 -0.59 -11.34
C GLU A 770 4.29 -1.61 -12.49
N PRO A 771 4.17 -1.18 -13.76
CA PRO A 771 4.24 -2.11 -14.90
C PRO A 771 5.53 -2.93 -14.90
N THR A 772 5.49 -4.11 -15.53
CA THR A 772 6.62 -5.05 -15.61
C THR A 772 7.75 -4.48 -16.48
N ARG A 773 8.69 -3.77 -15.84
CA ARG A 773 9.82 -3.09 -16.48
C ARG A 773 10.99 -4.01 -16.85
N GLY A 774 11.11 -5.17 -16.22
CA GLY A 774 12.16 -6.16 -16.44
C GLY A 774 11.62 -7.49 -17.01
N PRO A 775 12.41 -8.25 -17.79
CA PRO A 775 12.00 -9.56 -18.27
C PRO A 775 12.07 -10.64 -17.18
N ALA A 776 11.23 -11.68 -17.29
CA ALA A 776 11.12 -12.78 -16.32
C ALA A 776 12.44 -13.45 -15.91
N TYR A 777 13.46 -13.47 -16.78
CA TYR A 777 14.77 -14.04 -16.45
C TYR A 777 15.60 -13.22 -15.44
N CYS A 778 15.10 -12.07 -14.97
CA CYS A 778 15.68 -11.37 -13.82
C CYS A 778 15.67 -12.21 -12.53
N GLU A 779 14.73 -13.16 -12.37
CA GLU A 779 14.71 -14.10 -11.23
C GLU A 779 15.92 -15.04 -11.19
N LEU A 780 16.67 -15.18 -12.29
CA LEU A 780 17.95 -15.89 -12.28
C LEU A 780 18.98 -15.20 -11.37
N LEU A 781 18.80 -13.92 -11.04
CA LEU A 781 19.64 -13.15 -10.11
C LEU A 781 18.99 -12.94 -8.74
N ASP A 782 17.84 -13.56 -8.45
CA ASP A 782 17.24 -13.53 -7.11
C ASP A 782 18.20 -14.12 -6.06
N CYS A 783 18.70 -13.24 -5.21
CA CYS A 783 19.66 -13.48 -4.14
C CYS A 783 19.05 -13.42 -2.74
N ALA A 784 17.73 -13.33 -2.63
CA ALA A 784 17.08 -13.14 -1.35
C ALA A 784 16.91 -14.44 -0.54
N GLU A 785 17.07 -15.61 -1.17
CA GLU A 785 17.06 -16.98 -0.60
C GLU A 785 15.70 -17.45 -0.02
N LEU A 786 14.87 -16.49 0.40
CA LEU A 786 13.71 -16.64 1.29
C LEU A 786 12.34 -16.42 0.64
N PHE A 787 12.28 -15.89 -0.59
CA PHE A 787 11.09 -15.32 -1.21
C PHE A 787 10.91 -15.78 -2.66
N LYS A 788 9.68 -15.97 -3.13
CA LYS A 788 9.35 -16.31 -4.54
C LYS A 788 9.07 -15.04 -5.35
N ASP A 789 9.62 -14.99 -6.57
CA ASP A 789 9.31 -14.02 -7.63
C ASP A 789 9.40 -12.56 -7.13
N VAL A 790 10.62 -12.12 -6.82
CA VAL A 790 10.89 -10.80 -6.19
C VAL A 790 11.62 -9.83 -7.13
N MET A 791 12.12 -10.27 -8.27
CA MET A 791 13.04 -9.44 -9.07
C MET A 791 12.33 -8.46 -10.00
N ILE A 792 11.07 -8.70 -10.37
CA ILE A 792 10.23 -7.79 -11.18
C ILE A 792 8.80 -7.74 -10.63
N ASP A 793 8.08 -6.65 -10.92
CA ASP A 793 6.63 -6.60 -10.64
C ASP A 793 5.92 -7.43 -11.71
N TYR A 794 5.19 -8.47 -11.32
CA TYR A 794 4.48 -9.39 -12.23
C TYR A 794 3.05 -8.95 -12.43
N SER A 795 2.43 -9.27 -13.57
CA SER A 795 0.98 -9.33 -13.62
C SER A 795 0.46 -10.39 -12.64
N TYR A 796 -0.61 -10.07 -11.91
CA TYR A 796 -1.29 -10.97 -10.98
C TYR A 796 -2.76 -11.17 -11.37
N VAL A 797 -3.35 -12.33 -11.06
CA VAL A 797 -4.75 -12.61 -11.37
C VAL A 797 -5.70 -11.75 -10.52
N GLU A 798 -5.30 -11.46 -9.28
CA GLU A 798 -6.06 -10.66 -8.33
C GLU A 798 -6.10 -9.19 -8.75
N CYS A 799 -4.92 -8.57 -8.93
CA CYS A 799 -4.79 -7.19 -9.40
C CYS A 799 -5.54 -6.98 -10.71
N SER A 800 -5.38 -7.90 -11.67
CA SER A 800 -6.09 -7.85 -12.95
C SER A 800 -7.60 -7.93 -12.77
N SER A 801 -8.10 -8.82 -11.89
CA SER A 801 -9.53 -9.00 -11.63
C SER A 801 -10.15 -7.76 -10.98
N SER A 802 -9.51 -7.18 -9.96
CA SER A 802 -9.93 -5.92 -9.33
C SER A 802 -10.04 -4.79 -10.36
N CYS A 803 -9.03 -4.63 -11.23
CA CYS A 803 -9.07 -3.64 -12.31
C CYS A 803 -10.18 -3.93 -13.34
N ILE A 804 -10.38 -5.18 -13.77
CA ILE A 804 -11.44 -5.59 -14.71
C ILE A 804 -12.83 -5.27 -14.13
N HIS A 805 -13.10 -5.64 -12.87
CA HIS A 805 -14.39 -5.36 -12.21
C HIS A 805 -14.65 -3.84 -12.20
N THR A 806 -13.73 -3.05 -11.63
CA THR A 806 -13.96 -1.60 -11.48
C THR A 806 -14.04 -0.89 -12.83
N LEU A 807 -13.23 -1.26 -13.83
CA LEU A 807 -13.33 -0.69 -15.17
C LEU A 807 -14.66 -1.04 -15.84
N SER A 808 -15.22 -2.23 -15.57
CA SER A 808 -16.53 -2.65 -16.09
C SER A 808 -17.67 -1.84 -15.47
N LEU A 809 -17.62 -1.58 -14.16
CA LEU A 809 -18.60 -0.71 -13.48
C LEU A 809 -18.46 0.75 -13.93
N PHE A 810 -17.22 1.27 -14.01
CA PHE A 810 -16.93 2.61 -14.53
C PHE A 810 -17.48 2.82 -15.94
N ARG A 811 -17.35 1.79 -16.80
CA ARG A 811 -17.84 1.78 -18.19
C ARG A 811 -19.36 1.90 -18.31
N GLU A 812 -20.11 1.52 -17.28
CA GLU A 812 -21.57 1.67 -17.23
C GLU A 812 -21.97 3.07 -16.74
N HIS A 813 -21.25 3.64 -15.76
CA HIS A 813 -21.51 4.98 -15.23
C HIS A 813 -21.01 6.10 -16.18
N TYR A 814 -19.89 5.90 -16.88
CA TYR A 814 -19.22 6.90 -17.72
C TYR A 814 -18.88 6.38 -19.12
N PRO A 815 -19.88 5.99 -19.94
CA PRO A 815 -19.71 5.19 -21.16
C PRO A 815 -18.93 5.85 -22.32
N HIS A 816 -18.51 7.11 -22.18
CA HIS A 816 -17.79 7.86 -23.21
C HIS A 816 -16.33 8.15 -22.84
N TYR A 817 -15.95 8.16 -21.56
CA TYR A 817 -14.60 8.56 -21.16
C TYR A 817 -13.58 7.45 -21.48
N ARG A 818 -12.63 7.76 -22.38
CA ARG A 818 -11.60 6.83 -22.88
C ARG A 818 -12.13 5.44 -23.30
N ARG A 819 -13.40 5.35 -23.75
CA ARG A 819 -14.16 4.10 -23.92
C ARG A 819 -13.36 2.96 -24.60
N ARG A 820 -12.67 3.25 -25.72
CA ARG A 820 -11.83 2.29 -26.46
C ARG A 820 -10.66 1.72 -25.63
N ASP A 821 -10.06 2.50 -24.74
CA ASP A 821 -8.99 2.02 -23.86
C ASP A 821 -9.56 1.15 -22.73
N VAL A 822 -10.73 1.51 -22.21
CA VAL A 822 -11.43 0.76 -21.16
C VAL A 822 -11.90 -0.60 -21.68
N ASP A 823 -12.60 -0.67 -22.81
CA ASP A 823 -13.02 -1.94 -23.44
C ASP A 823 -11.80 -2.85 -23.74
N ARG A 824 -10.73 -2.26 -24.26
CA ARG A 824 -9.48 -2.98 -24.56
C ARG A 824 -8.81 -3.50 -23.29
N ALA A 825 -8.78 -2.71 -22.22
CA ALA A 825 -8.20 -3.11 -20.94
C ALA A 825 -8.99 -4.27 -20.29
N ILE A 826 -10.32 -4.22 -20.35
CA ILE A 826 -11.20 -5.31 -19.90
C ILE A 826 -10.93 -6.58 -20.73
N SER A 827 -10.95 -6.48 -22.06
CA SER A 827 -10.78 -7.64 -22.96
C SER A 827 -9.39 -8.29 -22.86
N GLU A 828 -8.31 -7.50 -22.92
CA GLU A 828 -6.94 -8.02 -22.76
C GLU A 828 -6.69 -8.55 -21.33
N GLY A 829 -7.31 -7.94 -20.31
CA GLY A 829 -7.26 -8.42 -18.92
C GLY A 829 -7.96 -9.76 -18.71
N ILE A 830 -9.14 -9.96 -19.30
CA ILE A 830 -9.86 -11.25 -19.24
C ILE A 830 -9.07 -12.34 -19.96
N ALA A 831 -8.46 -12.03 -21.11
CA ALA A 831 -7.57 -12.96 -21.82
C ALA A 831 -6.34 -13.34 -20.97
N TYR A 832 -5.73 -12.38 -20.26
CA TYR A 832 -4.67 -12.65 -19.30
C TYR A 832 -5.15 -13.58 -18.18
N VAL A 833 -6.24 -13.22 -17.48
CA VAL A 833 -6.75 -13.95 -16.30
C VAL A 833 -7.10 -15.39 -16.68
N LEU A 834 -7.89 -15.61 -17.73
CA LEU A 834 -8.27 -16.96 -18.17
C LEU A 834 -7.05 -17.78 -18.62
N GLY A 835 -5.98 -17.13 -19.10
CA GLY A 835 -4.70 -17.75 -19.43
C GLY A 835 -3.88 -18.25 -18.23
N GLN A 836 -4.19 -17.79 -17.01
CA GLN A 836 -3.54 -18.25 -15.77
C GLN A 836 -4.25 -19.43 -15.09
N GLN A 837 -5.37 -19.94 -15.64
CA GLN A 837 -6.09 -21.05 -15.01
C GLN A 837 -5.26 -22.34 -15.06
N GLN A 838 -5.10 -22.99 -13.92
CA GLN A 838 -4.38 -24.26 -13.80
C GLN A 838 -5.21 -25.41 -14.43
N PRO A 839 -4.57 -26.53 -14.84
CA PRO A 839 -5.26 -27.59 -15.60
C PRO A 839 -6.47 -28.21 -14.89
N ASP A 840 -6.42 -28.24 -13.56
CA ASP A 840 -7.45 -28.69 -12.61
C ASP A 840 -8.65 -27.74 -12.50
N GLY A 841 -8.50 -26.47 -12.90
CA GLY A 841 -9.51 -25.42 -12.82
C GLY A 841 -9.21 -24.32 -11.80
N GLY A 842 -8.19 -24.46 -10.97
CA GLY A 842 -7.81 -23.48 -9.95
C GLY A 842 -7.11 -22.24 -10.52
N PHE A 843 -7.07 -21.16 -9.72
CA PHE A 843 -6.21 -20.00 -9.93
C PHE A 843 -5.32 -19.85 -8.69
N TYR A 844 -4.04 -19.54 -8.86
CA TYR A 844 -3.11 -19.40 -7.73
C TYR A 844 -3.16 -17.97 -7.16
N GLY A 845 -3.47 -17.83 -5.87
CA GLY A 845 -3.38 -16.57 -5.13
C GLY A 845 -1.96 -16.24 -4.69
N SER A 846 -1.51 -15.04 -5.03
CA SER A 846 -0.21 -14.45 -4.66
C SER A 846 -0.30 -13.50 -3.46
N TRP A 847 -1.48 -12.90 -3.23
CA TRP A 847 -1.72 -11.89 -2.19
C TRP A 847 -2.64 -12.35 -1.04
N GLY A 848 -3.36 -13.45 -1.23
CA GLY A 848 -4.18 -14.14 -0.22
C GLY A 848 -4.02 -15.66 -0.33
N ILE A 849 -4.48 -16.40 0.67
CA ILE A 849 -4.26 -17.84 0.81
C ILE A 849 -5.53 -18.63 0.44
N CYS A 850 -5.59 -19.28 -0.72
CA CYS A 850 -4.75 -19.12 -1.91
C CYS A 850 -5.62 -19.24 -3.17
N TYR A 851 -6.15 -20.43 -3.41
CA TYR A 851 -6.99 -20.74 -4.55
C TYR A 851 -8.42 -20.22 -4.39
N THR A 852 -8.99 -20.26 -3.18
CA THR A 852 -10.32 -19.68 -2.89
C THR A 852 -10.32 -18.16 -3.07
N TYR A 853 -9.28 -17.47 -2.60
CA TYR A 853 -9.10 -16.03 -2.75
C TYR A 853 -9.05 -15.60 -4.22
N ALA A 854 -8.18 -16.23 -5.02
CA ALA A 854 -8.09 -15.95 -6.45
C ALA A 854 -9.38 -16.34 -7.20
N ALA A 855 -10.00 -17.47 -6.86
CA ALA A 855 -11.26 -17.90 -7.47
C ALA A 855 -12.41 -16.90 -7.24
N TRP A 856 -12.49 -16.28 -6.05
CA TRP A 856 -13.47 -15.25 -5.75
C TRP A 856 -13.29 -14.04 -6.66
N LEU A 857 -12.10 -13.42 -6.66
CA LEU A 857 -11.85 -12.21 -7.43
C LEU A 857 -12.03 -12.44 -8.94
N VAL A 858 -11.53 -13.56 -9.46
CA VAL A 858 -11.69 -13.93 -10.88
C VAL A 858 -13.17 -14.13 -11.24
N ALA A 859 -13.94 -14.89 -10.45
CA ALA A 859 -15.34 -15.14 -10.76
C ALA A 859 -16.20 -13.86 -10.68
N ASP A 860 -15.92 -13.00 -9.70
CA ASP A 860 -16.61 -11.72 -9.49
C ASP A 860 -16.31 -10.73 -10.64
N ALA A 861 -15.04 -10.62 -11.05
CA ALA A 861 -14.64 -9.78 -12.18
C ALA A 861 -15.20 -10.28 -13.52
N LEU A 862 -15.24 -11.60 -13.75
CA LEU A 862 -15.88 -12.17 -14.94
C LEU A 862 -17.39 -11.88 -14.96
N GLN A 863 -18.09 -12.04 -13.83
CA GLN A 863 -19.51 -11.70 -13.70
C GLN A 863 -19.77 -10.21 -13.95
N ALA A 864 -18.97 -9.32 -13.34
CA ALA A 864 -19.09 -7.87 -13.51
C ALA A 864 -18.81 -7.40 -14.94
N SER A 865 -17.90 -8.08 -15.66
CA SER A 865 -17.51 -7.71 -17.02
C SER A 865 -18.62 -7.80 -18.06
N LYS A 866 -19.51 -8.80 -17.90
CA LYS A 866 -20.57 -9.17 -18.86
C LYS A 866 -20.04 -9.55 -20.26
N GLU A 867 -18.73 -9.79 -20.41
CA GLU A 867 -18.08 -10.16 -21.69
C GLU A 867 -18.24 -11.65 -22.05
N LEU A 868 -18.54 -12.52 -21.07
CA LEU A 868 -18.81 -13.94 -21.30
C LEU A 868 -20.32 -14.16 -21.53
N PRO A 869 -20.78 -14.57 -22.74
CA PRO A 869 -22.21 -14.61 -23.06
C PRO A 869 -23.03 -15.60 -22.22
N ASP A 870 -22.43 -16.70 -21.79
CA ASP A 870 -23.03 -17.66 -20.86
C ASP A 870 -21.98 -18.34 -19.99
N MET A 871 -21.87 -17.88 -18.74
CA MET A 871 -20.92 -18.43 -17.76
C MET A 871 -21.30 -19.83 -17.27
N ALA A 872 -22.57 -20.25 -17.34
CA ALA A 872 -23.01 -21.53 -16.80
C ALA A 872 -22.42 -22.74 -17.54
N VAL A 873 -22.14 -22.55 -18.84
CA VAL A 873 -21.55 -23.55 -19.74
C VAL A 873 -20.14 -23.18 -20.22
N HIS A 874 -19.62 -22.01 -19.85
CA HIS A 874 -18.29 -21.57 -20.29
C HIS A 874 -17.18 -22.45 -19.66
N PRO A 875 -16.28 -23.08 -20.46
CA PRO A 875 -15.36 -24.11 -19.95
C PRO A 875 -14.50 -23.69 -18.76
N HIS A 876 -14.02 -22.45 -18.73
CA HIS A 876 -13.22 -21.94 -17.61
C HIS A 876 -14.04 -21.78 -16.32
N CYS A 877 -15.29 -21.33 -16.44
CA CYS A 877 -16.21 -21.13 -15.31
C CYS A 877 -16.73 -22.48 -14.78
N VAL A 878 -17.00 -23.42 -15.69
CA VAL A 878 -17.33 -24.81 -15.34
C VAL A 878 -16.20 -25.43 -14.52
N LYS A 879 -14.96 -25.41 -15.04
CA LYS A 879 -13.78 -25.90 -14.33
C LYS A 879 -13.55 -25.24 -12.97
N LEU A 880 -13.71 -23.93 -12.86
CA LEU A 880 -13.50 -23.21 -11.60
C LEU A 880 -14.48 -23.66 -10.50
N VAL A 881 -15.76 -23.82 -10.87
CA VAL A 881 -16.77 -24.34 -9.95
C VAL A 881 -16.50 -25.80 -9.61
N ASP A 882 -16.19 -26.64 -10.60
CA ASP A 882 -15.95 -28.07 -10.38
C ASP A 882 -14.71 -28.33 -9.51
N PHE A 883 -13.64 -27.52 -9.66
CA PHE A 883 -12.46 -27.49 -8.78
C PHE A 883 -12.86 -27.18 -7.33
N LEU A 884 -13.60 -26.09 -7.09
CA LEU A 884 -14.05 -25.73 -5.75
C LEU A 884 -14.98 -26.81 -5.16
N LEU A 885 -15.86 -27.40 -5.96
CA LEU A 885 -16.73 -28.51 -5.52
C LEU A 885 -15.93 -29.74 -5.09
N SER A 886 -14.79 -30.05 -5.72
CA SER A 886 -13.92 -31.16 -5.29
C SER A 886 -13.16 -30.91 -3.99
N HIS A 887 -13.07 -29.65 -3.55
CA HIS A 887 -12.35 -29.22 -2.35
C HIS A 887 -13.27 -28.79 -1.18
N GLN A 888 -14.57 -29.07 -1.26
CA GLN A 888 -15.49 -28.77 -0.15
C GLN A 888 -15.36 -29.81 0.98
N GLY A 889 -15.13 -29.33 2.21
CA GLY A 889 -15.06 -30.15 3.42
C GLY A 889 -16.39 -30.79 3.81
N ALA A 890 -16.31 -31.86 4.60
CA ALA A 890 -17.48 -32.62 5.07
C ALA A 890 -18.43 -31.82 5.99
N ASP A 891 -17.93 -30.77 6.65
CA ASP A 891 -18.72 -29.80 7.42
C ASP A 891 -19.40 -28.73 6.54
N GLY A 892 -19.16 -28.74 5.23
CA GLY A 892 -19.70 -27.79 4.27
C GLY A 892 -18.80 -26.59 3.96
N GLY A 893 -17.67 -26.43 4.65
CA GLY A 893 -16.76 -25.32 4.42
C GLY A 893 -15.67 -25.60 3.38
N TRP A 894 -14.74 -24.65 3.29
CA TRP A 894 -13.47 -24.77 2.59
C TRP A 894 -12.35 -24.28 3.52
N SER A 895 -11.13 -24.77 3.30
CA SER A 895 -9.94 -24.27 4.01
C SER A 895 -8.67 -24.44 3.20
N GLU A 896 -7.74 -23.52 3.36
CA GLU A 896 -6.39 -23.63 2.84
C GLU A 896 -5.38 -23.39 3.96
N ASP A 897 -4.32 -24.19 3.99
CA ASP A 897 -3.15 -23.94 4.84
C ASP A 897 -2.18 -22.95 4.18
N VAL A 898 -1.37 -22.23 4.97
CA VAL A 898 -0.31 -21.34 4.44
C VAL A 898 0.68 -22.07 3.52
N SER A 899 0.85 -23.39 3.69
CA SER A 899 1.69 -24.21 2.79
C SER A 899 1.07 -24.45 1.41
N ALA A 900 -0.21 -24.13 1.17
CA ALA A 900 -0.80 -24.14 -0.18
C ALA A 900 -0.12 -23.10 -1.09
N SER A 901 0.09 -21.88 -0.57
CA SER A 901 0.85 -20.83 -1.24
C SER A 901 2.33 -21.22 -1.44
N ALA A 902 2.96 -21.82 -0.42
CA ALA A 902 4.36 -22.26 -0.51
C ALA A 902 4.56 -23.42 -1.51
N ARG A 903 3.59 -24.34 -1.64
CA ARG A 903 3.67 -25.49 -2.57
C ARG A 903 3.14 -25.20 -3.97
N GLN A 904 2.31 -24.17 -4.14
CA GLN A 904 1.61 -23.86 -5.40
C GLN A 904 0.73 -25.04 -5.85
N THR A 905 -0.04 -25.55 -4.87
CA THR A 905 -1.02 -26.64 -4.94
C THR A 905 -2.02 -26.46 -3.80
N TRP A 906 -3.27 -26.91 -3.93
CA TRP A 906 -4.19 -26.96 -2.79
C TRP A 906 -3.61 -27.79 -1.63
N VAL A 907 -3.77 -27.30 -0.40
CA VAL A 907 -3.45 -28.02 0.85
C VAL A 907 -4.51 -27.64 1.88
N ASP A 908 -5.26 -28.62 2.37
CA ASP A 908 -6.28 -28.40 3.40
C ASP A 908 -5.66 -27.95 4.73
N SER A 909 -6.39 -27.09 5.47
CA SER A 909 -5.99 -26.68 6.81
C SER A 909 -6.07 -27.87 7.78
N PRO A 910 -5.04 -28.13 8.60
CA PRO A 910 -5.11 -29.16 9.65
C PRO A 910 -6.10 -28.80 10.77
N ASP A 911 -6.54 -27.54 10.86
CA ASP A 911 -7.60 -27.09 11.76
C ASP A 911 -9.01 -27.24 11.14
N GLY A 912 -9.11 -27.75 9.90
CA GLY A 912 -10.34 -27.86 9.12
C GLY A 912 -10.78 -26.55 8.45
N SER A 913 -12.02 -26.56 7.94
CA SER A 913 -12.68 -25.44 7.23
C SER A 913 -12.49 -24.08 7.93
N GLN A 914 -12.38 -23.01 7.17
CA GLN A 914 -12.23 -21.63 7.66
C GLN A 914 -13.33 -20.72 7.11
N VAL A 915 -13.84 -19.78 7.90
CA VAL A 915 -14.94 -18.87 7.50
C VAL A 915 -14.55 -17.96 6.33
N VAL A 916 -13.28 -17.56 6.24
CA VAL A 916 -12.76 -16.68 5.17
C VAL A 916 -12.64 -17.45 3.84
N ASN A 917 -11.96 -18.61 3.81
CA ASN A 917 -11.92 -19.46 2.62
C ASN A 917 -13.33 -19.90 2.17
N THR A 918 -14.21 -20.22 3.12
CA THR A 918 -15.61 -20.59 2.85
C THR A 918 -16.38 -19.43 2.23
N ALA A 919 -16.23 -18.20 2.73
CA ALA A 919 -16.85 -17.01 2.17
C ALA A 919 -16.37 -16.76 0.73
N TRP A 920 -15.07 -16.84 0.48
CA TRP A 920 -14.50 -16.70 -0.86
C TRP A 920 -14.99 -17.80 -1.82
N ALA A 921 -14.97 -19.07 -1.42
CA ALA A 921 -15.46 -20.19 -2.23
C ALA A 921 -16.97 -20.07 -2.55
N VAL A 922 -17.79 -19.68 -1.56
CA VAL A 922 -19.23 -19.41 -1.76
C VAL A 922 -19.45 -18.29 -2.76
N MET A 923 -18.73 -17.16 -2.63
CA MET A 923 -18.83 -16.05 -3.57
C MET A 923 -18.34 -16.45 -4.97
N ALA A 924 -17.24 -17.19 -5.07
CA ALA A 924 -16.69 -17.68 -6.33
C ALA A 924 -17.68 -18.59 -7.08
N ILE A 925 -18.27 -19.57 -6.39
CA ILE A 925 -19.27 -20.48 -6.96
C ILE A 925 -20.52 -19.70 -7.40
N ILE A 926 -21.04 -18.80 -6.56
CA ILE A 926 -22.18 -17.93 -6.89
C ILE A 926 -21.93 -17.11 -8.16
N CYS A 927 -20.72 -16.55 -8.33
CA CYS A 927 -20.42 -15.70 -9.47
C CYS A 927 -20.13 -16.51 -10.75
N ALA A 928 -19.43 -17.64 -10.63
CA ALA A 928 -19.04 -18.48 -11.76
C ALA A 928 -20.14 -19.44 -12.26
N ALA A 929 -21.15 -19.77 -11.45
CA ALA A 929 -22.22 -20.69 -11.83
C ALA A 929 -23.16 -20.18 -12.93
N GLY A 930 -23.18 -18.86 -13.20
CA GLY A 930 -24.06 -18.27 -14.21
C GLY A 930 -25.56 -18.43 -13.91
N LYS A 931 -26.39 -18.51 -14.94
CA LYS A 931 -27.85 -18.62 -14.80
C LYS A 931 -28.28 -20.08 -14.58
N ALA A 932 -29.06 -20.32 -13.53
CA ALA A 932 -29.57 -21.64 -13.16
C ALA A 932 -30.26 -22.38 -14.33
N ALA A 933 -31.11 -21.68 -15.08
CA ALA A 933 -31.85 -22.24 -16.22
C ALA A 933 -30.98 -22.70 -17.41
N HIS A 934 -29.69 -22.35 -17.42
CA HIS A 934 -28.71 -22.78 -18.43
C HIS A 934 -27.81 -23.93 -17.91
N THR A 935 -28.01 -24.36 -16.66
CA THR A 935 -27.25 -25.44 -16.01
C THR A 935 -28.03 -26.75 -16.08
N GLU A 936 -27.34 -27.88 -16.24
CA GLU A 936 -27.97 -29.21 -16.14
C GLU A 936 -28.53 -29.43 -14.70
N PRO A 937 -29.75 -30.00 -14.53
CA PRO A 937 -30.42 -30.04 -13.23
C PRO A 937 -29.68 -30.77 -12.08
N THR A 938 -28.79 -31.70 -12.38
CA THR A 938 -27.96 -32.39 -11.38
C THR A 938 -26.78 -31.52 -10.95
N ARG A 939 -26.09 -30.88 -11.90
CA ARG A 939 -25.07 -29.86 -11.60
C ARG A 939 -25.67 -28.66 -10.86
N GLN A 940 -26.87 -28.22 -11.23
CA GLN A 940 -27.62 -27.16 -10.54
C GLN A 940 -27.89 -27.53 -9.07
N ARG A 941 -28.36 -28.77 -8.81
CA ARG A 941 -28.58 -29.28 -7.45
C ARG A 941 -27.28 -29.41 -6.65
N ASN A 942 -26.19 -29.85 -7.28
CA ASN A 942 -24.88 -29.98 -6.64
C ASN A 942 -24.31 -28.61 -6.22
N ILE A 943 -24.32 -27.63 -7.14
CA ILE A 943 -23.93 -26.24 -6.88
C ILE A 943 -24.75 -25.66 -5.73
N ARG A 944 -26.08 -25.83 -5.77
CA ARG A 944 -26.96 -25.36 -4.70
C ARG A 944 -26.65 -26.03 -3.36
N SER A 945 -26.49 -27.35 -3.33
CA SER A 945 -26.17 -28.07 -2.10
C SER A 945 -24.83 -27.62 -1.50
N ALA A 946 -23.83 -27.37 -2.33
CA ALA A 946 -22.53 -26.86 -1.89
C ALA A 946 -22.61 -25.43 -1.33
N VAL A 947 -23.30 -24.51 -2.01
CA VAL A 947 -23.49 -23.12 -1.56
C VAL A 947 -24.34 -23.07 -0.28
N ASP A 948 -25.47 -23.79 -0.23
CA ASP A 948 -26.32 -23.88 0.95
C ASP A 948 -25.51 -24.42 2.16
N ARG A 949 -24.66 -25.44 1.97
CA ARG A 949 -23.75 -25.97 3.01
C ARG A 949 -22.72 -24.93 3.49
N GLY A 950 -22.03 -24.25 2.57
CA GLY A 950 -21.02 -23.24 2.93
C GLY A 950 -21.60 -22.08 3.74
N VAL A 951 -22.82 -21.65 3.39
CA VAL A 951 -23.54 -20.63 4.15
C VAL A 951 -23.97 -21.14 5.52
N GLN A 952 -24.39 -22.41 5.67
CA GLN A 952 -24.64 -22.99 6.99
C GLN A 952 -23.37 -23.02 7.86
N LEU A 953 -22.18 -23.24 7.29
CA LEU A 953 -20.93 -23.15 8.07
C LEU A 953 -20.59 -21.72 8.50
N ILE A 954 -20.77 -20.72 7.63
CA ILE A 954 -20.59 -19.31 8.01
C ILE A 954 -21.58 -18.94 9.12
N MET A 955 -22.84 -19.35 9.01
CA MET A 955 -23.87 -19.09 10.03
C MET A 955 -23.62 -19.86 11.34
N SER A 956 -23.11 -21.09 11.30
CA SER A 956 -22.88 -21.91 12.50
C SER A 956 -21.76 -21.39 13.38
N ARG A 957 -20.80 -20.66 12.79
CA ARG A 957 -19.66 -20.04 13.49
C ARG A 957 -19.88 -18.58 13.91
N GLN A 958 -21.02 -17.98 13.58
CA GLN A 958 -21.31 -16.61 14.02
C GLN A 958 -21.52 -16.55 15.54
N LEU A 959 -20.88 -15.57 16.19
CA LEU A 959 -20.91 -15.36 17.63
C LEU A 959 -22.14 -14.53 18.06
N ALA A 960 -22.52 -14.62 19.33
CA ALA A 960 -23.70 -13.89 19.85
C ALA A 960 -23.65 -12.37 19.59
N SER A 961 -22.46 -11.78 19.56
CA SER A 961 -22.19 -10.37 19.24
C SER A 961 -22.47 -9.95 17.80
N GLY A 962 -22.62 -10.89 16.86
CA GLY A 962 -22.61 -10.69 15.41
C GLY A 962 -21.23 -10.89 14.76
N ASP A 963 -20.18 -11.06 15.56
CA ASP A 963 -18.79 -11.32 15.12
C ASP A 963 -18.60 -12.77 14.63
N TRP A 964 -17.42 -13.07 14.08
CA TRP A 964 -16.91 -14.42 13.83
C TRP A 964 -15.60 -14.66 14.59
N PRO A 965 -15.26 -15.92 14.94
CA PRO A 965 -13.96 -16.22 15.54
C PRO A 965 -12.81 -15.81 14.61
N GLN A 966 -11.67 -15.43 15.20
CA GLN A 966 -10.42 -15.35 14.44
C GLN A 966 -9.91 -16.76 14.20
N GLU A 967 -9.59 -17.05 12.95
CA GLU A 967 -9.06 -18.32 12.46
C GLU A 967 -7.71 -18.05 11.75
N ARG A 968 -7.14 -19.01 11.00
CA ARG A 968 -5.80 -18.90 10.42
C ARG A 968 -5.59 -17.63 9.57
N ILE A 969 -4.34 -17.20 9.54
CA ILE A 969 -3.84 -16.10 8.71
C ILE A 969 -4.25 -16.29 7.23
N SER A 970 -4.78 -15.24 6.61
CA SER A 970 -5.47 -15.34 5.30
C SER A 970 -4.81 -14.55 4.16
N GLY A 971 -3.87 -13.64 4.48
CA GLY A 971 -3.05 -12.91 3.51
C GLY A 971 -1.71 -13.60 3.27
N VAL A 972 -1.08 -13.38 2.12
CA VAL A 972 0.31 -13.84 1.84
C VAL A 972 1.01 -12.89 0.89
N PHE A 973 2.34 -12.89 0.89
CA PHE A 973 3.15 -12.31 -0.19
C PHE A 973 4.37 -13.19 -0.50
N ASN A 974 4.88 -13.09 -1.73
CA ASN A 974 6.04 -13.84 -2.24
C ASN A 974 6.04 -15.35 -1.89
N GLY A 975 4.87 -15.98 -1.87
CA GLY A 975 4.64 -17.43 -1.72
C GLY A 975 4.65 -17.97 -0.28
N ASN A 976 5.57 -17.53 0.57
CA ASN A 976 5.79 -18.12 1.91
C ASN A 976 5.77 -17.09 3.07
N ASN A 977 5.22 -15.89 2.87
CA ASN A 977 5.13 -14.86 3.92
C ASN A 977 3.67 -14.50 4.17
N PRO A 978 2.95 -15.26 5.01
CA PRO A 978 1.59 -14.94 5.37
C PRO A 978 1.52 -13.69 6.25
N ILE A 979 0.41 -12.96 6.13
CA ILE A 979 0.16 -11.68 6.80
C ILE A 979 -1.32 -11.56 7.22
N HIS A 980 -1.58 -10.96 8.38
CA HIS A 980 -2.91 -10.92 8.98
C HIS A 980 -3.81 -9.87 8.33
N TYR A 981 -5.02 -10.29 7.95
CA TYR A 981 -6.15 -9.42 7.61
C TYR A 981 -7.32 -9.74 8.57
N PRO A 982 -7.28 -9.27 9.84
CA PRO A 982 -8.25 -9.67 10.85
C PRO A 982 -9.69 -9.21 10.52
N GLY A 983 -9.85 -8.14 9.73
CA GLY A 983 -11.15 -7.68 9.24
C GLY A 983 -11.85 -8.63 8.26
N TYR A 984 -11.13 -9.55 7.60
CA TYR A 984 -11.72 -10.45 6.59
C TYR A 984 -12.78 -11.39 7.18
N LYS A 985 -12.66 -11.80 8.45
CA LYS A 985 -13.67 -12.62 9.15
C LYS A 985 -15.03 -11.91 9.29
N ASN A 986 -15.05 -10.58 9.15
CA ASN A 986 -16.24 -9.74 9.23
C ASN A 986 -16.70 -9.25 7.85
N SER A 987 -15.80 -8.75 7.00
CA SER A 987 -16.18 -8.24 5.68
C SER A 987 -16.57 -9.36 4.72
N MET A 988 -15.76 -10.42 4.60
CA MET A 988 -15.99 -11.49 3.60
C MET A 988 -17.21 -12.34 3.94
N THR A 989 -17.44 -12.64 5.22
CA THR A 989 -18.60 -13.41 5.70
C THR A 989 -19.92 -12.66 5.46
N VAL A 990 -19.97 -11.36 5.77
CA VAL A 990 -21.10 -10.47 5.45
C VAL A 990 -21.33 -10.41 3.93
N TRP A 991 -20.27 -10.20 3.14
CA TRP A 991 -20.36 -10.11 1.68
C TRP A 991 -20.89 -11.40 1.04
N ALA A 992 -20.43 -12.56 1.51
CA ALA A 992 -20.91 -13.87 1.08
C ALA A 992 -22.39 -14.08 1.43
N LEU A 993 -22.83 -13.66 2.63
CA LEU A 993 -24.23 -13.71 3.04
C LEU A 993 -25.11 -12.77 2.18
N GLY A 994 -24.65 -11.55 1.86
CA GLY A 994 -25.34 -10.61 0.98
C GLY A 994 -25.51 -11.11 -0.46
N LYS A 995 -24.42 -11.62 -1.06
CA LYS A 995 -24.44 -12.27 -2.38
C LYS A 995 -25.36 -13.50 -2.38
N TYR A 996 -25.31 -14.35 -1.35
CA TYR A 996 -26.21 -15.49 -1.21
C TYR A 996 -27.69 -15.09 -1.06
N ASN A 997 -27.99 -14.10 -0.22
CA ASN A 997 -29.36 -13.61 0.01
C ASN A 997 -30.00 -13.03 -1.27
N SER A 998 -29.18 -12.50 -2.18
CA SER A 998 -29.60 -12.11 -3.54
C SER A 998 -29.74 -13.33 -4.45
N TRP A 999 -28.66 -14.10 -4.64
CA TRP A 999 -28.58 -15.26 -5.53
C TRP A 999 -29.67 -16.31 -5.26
N LYS A 1000 -29.96 -16.60 -3.99
CA LYS A 1000 -31.00 -17.57 -3.59
C LYS A 1000 -32.40 -17.20 -4.08
N ARG A 1001 -32.69 -15.90 -4.27
CA ARG A 1001 -33.99 -15.43 -4.78
C ARG A 1001 -34.13 -15.70 -6.28
N GLU A 1002 -33.02 -15.70 -7.03
CA GLU A 1002 -32.99 -15.91 -8.48
C GLU A 1002 -32.79 -17.39 -8.86
N TYR A 1003 -31.89 -18.10 -8.15
CA TYR A 1003 -31.50 -19.49 -8.46
C TYR A 1003 -32.60 -20.53 -8.16
N VAL A 1004 -33.66 -20.14 -7.46
CA VAL A 1004 -34.76 -21.02 -7.02
C VAL A 1004 -36.00 -20.93 -7.93
N VAL A 1005 -36.08 -19.96 -8.85
CA VAL A 1005 -37.28 -19.72 -9.70
C VAL A 1005 -37.33 -20.65 -10.94
N ALA A 1006 -37.03 -21.93 -10.73
CA ALA A 1006 -37.12 -22.99 -11.72
C ALA A 1006 -37.71 -24.24 -11.05
N ALA A 1007 -39.03 -24.28 -10.95
CA ALA A 1007 -39.86 -25.34 -10.39
C ALA A 1007 -41.15 -25.45 -11.21
#